data_AF-A0AAP0GFV0-F1
#
_entry.id   AF-A0AAP0GFV0-F1
#
_cell.length_a   1.000
_cell.length_b   1.000
_cell.length_c   1.000
_cell.angle_alpha   90.00
_cell.angle_beta   90.00
_cell.angle_gamma   90.00
#
_symmetry.space_group_name_H-M   'P 1'
#
loop_
_entity.id
_entity.type
_entity.pdbx_description
1 polymer ?
#
loop_
_entity_poly.entity_id
_entity_poly.type
_entity_poly.pdbx_seq_one_letter_code
_entity_poly.pdbx_strand_id
1 'polypeptide(L)'
;MAGNVGFGQSPTAVKMVVVNSPSQELALTNLAYCSTHDLRKFAIPGSSTTMVLVGDFAVLSLSSHSEIADGHIALNALQRRNTKVSSGDQISVVTFSPPENCTLNLLILELDNVKAKANKNDQLDATILAEHLRKKFVNQVMTIGQRISFEFLGAKYICTVNRAMVEAQEKSNAIERGIITIETYIVFEVVSSSGIKIINQRETANSNIFRQKEFNLQNLGIGGLDAEFMNIFRRAFASRVFPPHVTNKLGIKYTKGLLLFGPPGTGKTLIARQIGKLLNGREPKVVNGPEVLSKFVGESEKNVRDLFADAEQEQRTRGDQSDLHIIIFDEIDAICKSRGSIHNDTGVHDSLVNQLLSKIDGVDALNNVLLIGMTNRKDLLEDALLRPGRLEVHVEIKLPDEDGRLQILQIHTNKLNENSFLAADVNLRTLAARTKNFSGAELEGAVKSAVSYAMNREISMDDLTKPLTGKNIKVTMNDFLDGVQEIIPLFGASTDDLDQCRLNGIIDCGQKHKDIYEKGTLLVKNFKESKHFPLITFFLGGPAGSGKTAMAATFAIESGFPYVKIVSPNSMNGLSESSKCARIIKVFEDAYRSQLSMIILDDIERLMDYSSIGQRFSNMTLQTLLSLLKKFPPKGNKLLVIGTTREVDFLGSLGMCSTLYAIYHVPTLATEDLRTALKHLNVLAEDDIDVVAEELRDVSLMRLYSILKIASAIESSNGSSGKQKIDINSFYKAFSDAQG
;
A
#
# COMPACT_ATOMS: atom_id res chain seq x y z
N MET A 1 -37.67 -27.18 27.91
CA MET A 1 -38.71 -26.78 28.89
C MET A 1 -38.48 -25.33 29.25
N ALA A 2 -39.44 -24.47 28.89
CA ALA A 2 -39.68 -23.07 29.29
C ALA A 2 -40.37 -22.43 28.08
N GLY A 3 -41.61 -21.98 28.09
CA GLY A 3 -42.64 -21.89 29.10
C GLY A 3 -43.72 -21.04 28.42
N ASN A 4 -44.88 -21.63 28.16
CA ASN A 4 -46.06 -20.92 27.67
C ASN A 4 -46.43 -19.84 28.71
N VAL A 5 -46.34 -18.56 28.33
CA VAL A 5 -46.96 -17.47 29.08
C VAL A 5 -47.98 -16.82 28.16
N GLY A 6 -49.25 -17.15 28.38
CA GLY A 6 -50.37 -16.39 27.85
C GLY A 6 -50.61 -15.11 28.66
N PHE A 7 -51.30 -14.17 28.00
CA PHE A 7 -51.95 -12.94 28.46
C PHE A 7 -51.28 -11.60 28.09
N GLY A 8 -51.90 -10.96 27.08
CA GLY A 8 -51.87 -9.54 26.76
C GLY A 8 -52.78 -9.33 25.53
N GLN A 9 -53.90 -8.63 25.70
CA GLN A 9 -55.02 -8.52 24.75
C GLN A 9 -54.57 -8.31 23.29
N SER A 10 -55.15 -9.07 22.36
CA SER A 10 -55.17 -8.72 20.93
C SER A 10 -55.73 -7.30 20.78
N PRO A 11 -55.09 -6.39 20.02
CA PRO A 11 -55.55 -5.01 19.94
C PRO A 11 -56.94 -4.98 19.28
N THR A 12 -57.95 -4.56 20.02
CA THR A 12 -59.33 -4.47 19.52
C THR A 12 -59.43 -3.33 18.52
N ALA A 13 -59.64 -3.65 17.25
CA ALA A 13 -59.89 -2.65 16.21
C ALA A 13 -61.23 -1.95 16.47
N VAL A 14 -61.18 -0.62 16.67
CA VAL A 14 -62.35 0.22 16.87
C VAL A 14 -62.70 0.90 15.55
N LYS A 15 -63.96 0.81 15.13
CA LYS A 15 -64.44 1.57 13.96
C LYS A 15 -64.82 2.97 14.40
N MET A 16 -64.24 3.98 13.76
CA MET A 16 -64.53 5.40 14.02
C MET A 16 -64.98 6.09 12.74
N VAL A 17 -65.82 7.12 12.87
CA VAL A 17 -66.29 7.95 11.75
C VAL A 17 -65.30 9.08 11.50
N VAL A 18 -64.86 9.25 10.26
CA VAL A 18 -63.88 10.26 9.86
C VAL A 18 -64.53 11.64 9.77
N VAL A 19 -63.98 12.63 10.47
CA VAL A 19 -64.38 14.04 10.37
C VAL A 19 -63.21 14.92 9.93
N ASN A 20 -63.51 16.15 9.51
CA ASN A 20 -62.48 17.12 9.16
C ASN A 20 -61.72 17.60 10.41
N SER A 21 -60.43 17.92 10.24
CA SER A 21 -59.65 18.60 11.28
C SER A 21 -60.31 19.93 11.70
N PRO A 22 -60.44 20.24 13.01
CA PRO A 22 -61.19 21.39 13.49
C PRO A 22 -60.65 22.75 13.03
N SER A 23 -59.34 22.89 12.88
CA SER A 23 -58.69 24.13 12.43
C SER A 23 -57.56 23.86 11.43
N GLN A 24 -57.17 24.91 10.69
CA GLN A 24 -56.06 24.82 9.73
C GLN A 24 -54.69 24.69 10.40
N GLU A 25 -54.52 25.18 11.63
CA GLU A 25 -53.28 25.04 12.40
C GLU A 25 -53.07 23.59 12.84
N LEU A 26 -54.15 22.95 13.32
CA LEU A 26 -54.15 21.54 13.70
C LEU A 26 -53.89 20.60 12.52
N ALA A 27 -54.13 21.05 11.28
CA ALA A 27 -53.79 20.29 10.08
C ALA A 27 -52.28 20.21 9.80
N LEU A 28 -51.47 21.13 10.34
CA LEU A 28 -50.01 21.20 10.12
C LEU A 28 -49.19 20.40 11.15
N THR A 29 -49.84 19.78 12.16
CA THR A 29 -49.16 19.05 13.24
C THR A 29 -48.99 17.56 12.95
N ASN A 30 -49.64 17.04 11.88
CA ASN A 30 -49.67 15.62 11.53
C ASN A 30 -50.26 14.70 12.63
N LEU A 31 -51.01 15.27 13.58
CA LEU A 31 -51.75 14.52 14.60
C LEU A 31 -53.15 14.14 14.10
N ALA A 32 -53.70 13.06 14.66
CA ALA A 32 -55.12 12.74 14.56
C ALA A 32 -55.81 13.15 15.87
N TYR A 33 -57.04 13.67 15.78
CA TYR A 33 -57.75 14.16 16.97
C TYR A 33 -59.01 13.34 17.25
N CYS A 34 -59.32 13.12 18.53
CA CYS A 34 -60.51 12.42 18.99
C CYS A 34 -61.09 13.08 20.25
N SER A 35 -62.16 12.54 20.80
CA SER A 35 -62.69 12.99 22.10
C SER A 35 -61.77 12.59 23.26
N THR A 36 -61.87 13.27 24.40
CA THR A 36 -61.12 12.92 25.62
C THR A 36 -61.48 11.53 26.15
N HIS A 37 -62.71 11.07 25.91
CA HIS A 37 -63.17 9.74 26.31
C HIS A 37 -62.58 8.65 25.43
N ASP A 38 -62.52 8.85 24.11
CA ASP A 38 -61.93 7.88 23.19
C ASP A 38 -60.40 7.82 23.32
N LEU A 39 -59.72 8.94 23.59
CA LEU A 39 -58.29 8.95 23.85
C LEU A 39 -57.88 7.97 24.98
N ARG A 40 -58.70 7.90 26.04
CA ARG A 40 -58.46 6.97 27.17
C ARG A 40 -58.59 5.50 26.78
N LYS A 41 -59.38 5.17 25.76
CA LYS A 41 -59.53 3.79 25.27
C LYS A 41 -58.29 3.31 24.53
N PHE A 42 -57.57 4.23 23.88
CA PHE A 42 -56.36 3.90 23.11
C PHE A 42 -55.07 4.11 23.92
N ALA A 43 -55.14 4.74 25.09
CA ALA A 43 -53.98 5.03 25.93
C ALA A 43 -53.32 3.74 26.46
N ILE A 44 -52.02 3.62 26.26
CA ILE A 44 -51.21 2.50 26.77
C ILE A 44 -50.58 2.92 28.10
N PRO A 45 -50.69 2.14 29.19
CA PRO A 45 -50.06 2.46 30.47
C PRO A 45 -48.54 2.60 30.33
N GLY A 46 -47.98 3.76 30.70
CA GLY A 46 -46.53 4.02 30.68
C GLY A 46 -46.00 4.75 29.44
N SER A 47 -46.80 4.98 28.40
CA SER A 47 -46.40 5.82 27.26
C SER A 47 -46.89 7.26 27.41
N SER A 48 -46.02 8.24 27.13
CA SER A 48 -46.38 9.67 27.11
C SER A 48 -47.21 10.07 25.88
N THR A 49 -47.19 9.26 24.82
CA THR A 49 -47.89 9.52 23.56
C THR A 49 -48.71 8.31 23.14
N THR A 50 -49.98 8.55 22.79
CA THR A 50 -50.88 7.52 22.28
C THR A 50 -50.73 7.43 20.77
N MET A 51 -50.31 6.27 20.25
CA MET A 51 -50.16 6.03 18.82
C MET A 51 -51.23 5.06 18.33
N VAL A 52 -51.80 5.34 17.16
CA VAL A 52 -52.82 4.50 16.53
C VAL A 52 -52.49 4.22 15.08
N LEU A 53 -52.75 2.99 14.64
CA LEU A 53 -52.75 2.60 13.24
C LEU A 53 -54.12 2.89 12.63
N VAL A 54 -54.15 3.69 11.56
CA VAL A 54 -55.37 4.16 10.90
C VAL A 54 -55.45 3.59 9.49
N GLY A 55 -56.48 2.78 9.23
CA GLY A 55 -56.78 2.19 7.91
C GLY A 55 -55.66 1.34 7.33
N ASP A 56 -54.93 0.61 8.20
CA ASP A 56 -53.77 -0.24 7.90
C ASP A 56 -52.57 0.44 7.20
N PHE A 57 -52.67 1.74 6.90
CA PHE A 57 -51.66 2.48 6.14
C PHE A 57 -50.76 3.35 7.01
N ALA A 58 -51.30 4.27 7.82
CA ALA A 58 -50.49 5.25 8.53
C ALA A 58 -50.62 5.09 10.05
N VAL A 59 -49.49 5.18 10.75
CA VAL A 59 -49.47 5.32 12.20
C VAL A 59 -49.47 6.81 12.55
N LEU A 60 -50.47 7.26 13.29
CA LEU A 60 -50.64 8.66 13.69
C LEU A 60 -50.62 8.77 15.21
N SER A 61 -50.09 9.88 15.71
CA SER A 61 -50.20 10.24 17.12
C SER A 61 -51.56 10.86 17.41
N LEU A 62 -52.22 10.38 18.45
CA LEU A 62 -53.59 10.75 18.82
C LEU A 62 -53.57 11.84 19.89
N SER A 63 -54.38 12.89 19.71
CA SER A 63 -54.60 13.95 20.70
C SER A 63 -56.10 14.18 20.92
N SER A 64 -56.49 14.75 22.07
CA SER A 64 -57.89 15.05 22.36
C SER A 64 -58.26 16.47 21.97
N HIS A 65 -59.45 16.68 21.40
CA HIS A 65 -60.03 18.00 21.15
C HIS A 65 -61.50 18.05 21.56
N SER A 66 -61.95 19.17 22.13
CA SER A 66 -63.32 19.30 22.69
C SER A 66 -64.43 19.33 21.64
N GLU A 67 -64.11 19.70 20.40
CA GLU A 67 -65.09 19.81 19.30
C GLU A 67 -65.41 18.47 18.61
N ILE A 68 -64.76 17.37 19.03
CA ILE A 68 -64.91 16.06 18.39
C ILE A 68 -65.82 15.19 19.26
N ALA A 69 -66.91 14.71 18.66
CA ALA A 69 -67.84 13.81 19.31
C ALA A 69 -67.23 12.41 19.52
N ASP A 70 -67.71 11.70 20.54
CA ASP A 70 -67.34 10.30 20.76
C ASP A 70 -67.64 9.44 19.52
N GLY A 71 -66.77 8.48 19.23
CA GLY A 71 -66.81 7.63 18.04
C GLY A 71 -66.31 8.29 16.75
N HIS A 72 -65.82 9.54 16.80
CA HIS A 72 -65.29 10.25 15.64
C HIS A 72 -63.78 10.50 15.72
N ILE A 73 -63.10 10.44 14.57
CA ILE A 73 -61.68 10.75 14.42
C ILE A 73 -61.49 11.85 13.39
N ALA A 74 -60.85 12.95 13.77
CA ALA A 74 -60.56 14.06 12.88
C ALA A 74 -59.23 13.86 12.16
N LEU A 75 -59.29 13.84 10.83
CA LEU A 75 -58.13 13.70 9.94
C LEU A 75 -58.03 14.91 9.00
N ASN A 76 -56.80 15.36 8.75
CA ASN A 76 -56.56 16.43 7.78
C ASN A 76 -56.75 15.93 6.32
N ALA A 77 -56.75 16.83 5.34
CA ALA A 77 -56.96 16.47 3.94
C ALA A 77 -55.87 15.53 3.38
N LEU A 78 -54.62 15.62 3.87
CA LEU A 78 -53.52 14.78 3.40
C LEU A 78 -53.55 13.38 4.01
N GLN A 79 -53.81 13.27 5.31
CA GLN A 79 -54.01 12.01 6.04
C GLN A 79 -55.14 11.21 5.41
N ARG A 80 -56.26 11.85 5.09
CA ARG A 80 -57.39 11.22 4.38
C ARG A 80 -57.03 10.71 2.98
N ARG A 81 -56.21 11.46 2.24
CA ARG A 81 -55.69 11.01 0.94
C ARG A 81 -54.74 9.82 1.10
N ASN A 82 -53.87 9.85 2.12
CA ASN A 82 -52.95 8.77 2.44
C ASN A 82 -53.72 7.48 2.80
N THR A 83 -54.77 7.58 3.62
CA THR A 83 -55.60 6.44 4.06
C THR A 83 -56.79 6.15 3.15
N LYS A 84 -56.94 6.87 2.03
CA LYS A 84 -58.00 6.71 1.02
C LYS A 84 -59.45 6.75 1.56
N VAL A 85 -59.74 7.69 2.47
CA VAL A 85 -61.08 7.87 3.06
C VAL A 85 -61.57 9.32 2.95
N SER A 86 -62.88 9.51 2.91
CA SER A 86 -63.56 10.82 2.89
C SER A 86 -64.18 11.18 4.24
N SER A 87 -64.65 12.42 4.40
CA SER A 87 -65.43 12.80 5.59
C SER A 87 -66.74 12.01 5.63
N GLY A 88 -67.07 11.41 6.76
CA GLY A 88 -68.27 10.59 6.96
C GLY A 88 -68.03 9.09 6.78
N ASP A 89 -66.89 8.68 6.23
CA ASP A 89 -66.54 7.27 6.07
C ASP A 89 -66.16 6.65 7.42
N GLN A 90 -66.33 5.34 7.55
CA GLN A 90 -65.84 4.58 8.70
C GLN A 90 -64.44 4.03 8.44
N ILE A 91 -63.54 4.18 9.41
CA ILE A 91 -62.18 3.65 9.34
C ILE A 91 -61.86 2.79 10.57
N SER A 92 -61.03 1.76 10.39
CA SER A 92 -60.47 0.96 11.47
C SER A 92 -59.32 1.73 12.14
N VAL A 93 -59.40 1.85 13.46
CA VAL A 93 -58.38 2.44 14.31
C VAL A 93 -57.93 1.40 15.32
N VAL A 94 -56.63 1.12 15.35
CA VAL A 94 -56.03 0.09 16.20
C VAL A 94 -54.93 0.73 17.06
N THR A 95 -54.84 0.38 18.34
CA THR A 95 -53.72 0.81 19.18
C THR A 95 -52.40 0.29 18.61
N PHE A 96 -51.40 1.16 18.51
CA PHE A 96 -50.07 0.81 18.02
C PHE A 96 -49.04 1.03 19.13
N SER A 97 -48.31 -0.04 19.48
CA SER A 97 -47.15 0.04 20.36
C SER A 97 -45.87 -0.09 19.51
N PRO A 98 -44.97 0.90 19.52
CA PRO A 98 -43.73 0.82 18.77
C PRO A 98 -42.80 -0.27 19.38
N PRO A 99 -42.13 -1.08 18.56
CA PRO A 99 -41.06 -1.97 19.01
C PRO A 99 -39.87 -1.19 19.58
N GLU A 100 -39.08 -1.80 20.47
CA GLU A 100 -37.92 -1.16 21.13
C GLU A 100 -36.88 -0.61 20.13
N ASN A 101 -36.73 -1.24 18.96
CA ASN A 101 -35.82 -0.82 17.90
C ASN A 101 -36.55 -0.15 16.73
N CYS A 102 -37.39 0.85 16.98
CA CYS A 102 -38.18 1.54 15.92
C CYS A 102 -37.74 3.00 15.67
N THR A 103 -36.60 3.42 16.23
CA THR A 103 -36.04 4.77 16.09
C THR A 103 -35.43 4.98 14.71
N LEU A 104 -35.77 6.08 14.04
CA LEU A 104 -35.21 6.40 12.74
C LEU A 104 -33.78 6.89 12.87
N ASN A 105 -32.88 6.22 12.16
CA ASN A 105 -31.54 6.70 11.90
C ASN A 105 -31.56 7.68 10.73
N LEU A 106 -32.09 7.27 9.57
CA LEU A 106 -32.15 8.09 8.34
C LEU A 106 -33.58 8.19 7.80
N LEU A 107 -34.01 9.40 7.45
CA LEU A 107 -35.29 9.73 6.83
C LEU A 107 -35.06 10.54 5.56
N ILE A 108 -35.55 10.04 4.41
CA ILE A 108 -35.50 10.74 3.12
C ILE A 108 -36.89 11.29 2.80
N LEU A 109 -36.98 12.60 2.66
CA LEU A 109 -38.21 13.35 2.41
C LEU A 109 -38.15 14.03 1.05
N GLU A 110 -39.12 13.75 0.19
CA GLU A 110 -39.29 14.46 -1.08
C GLU A 110 -40.15 15.71 -0.88
N LEU A 111 -39.60 16.89 -1.17
CA LEU A 111 -40.21 18.21 -0.98
C LEU A 111 -40.91 18.71 -2.24
N ASP A 112 -42.12 19.23 -2.04
CA ASP A 112 -42.93 19.90 -3.05
C ASP A 112 -43.59 21.17 -2.48
N ASN A 113 -43.97 22.12 -3.35
CA ASN A 113 -44.59 23.39 -2.96
C ASN A 113 -46.11 23.35 -3.21
N VAL A 114 -46.90 23.83 -2.24
CA VAL A 114 -48.38 23.83 -2.33
C VAL A 114 -48.90 24.80 -3.42
N LYS A 115 -48.12 25.82 -3.80
CA LYS A 115 -48.50 26.79 -4.84
C LYS A 115 -47.55 26.68 -6.04
N ALA A 116 -48.08 26.26 -7.20
CA ALA A 116 -47.40 26.26 -8.52
C ALA A 116 -47.02 27.65 -9.05
N LYS A 117 -47.18 28.72 -8.25
CA LYS A 117 -46.72 30.08 -8.50
C LYS A 117 -45.93 30.55 -7.27
N ALA A 118 -44.71 30.08 -7.12
CA ALA A 118 -43.72 30.62 -6.20
C ALA A 118 -42.44 30.96 -6.99
N ASN A 119 -41.70 31.96 -6.51
CA ASN A 119 -40.61 32.63 -7.22
C ASN A 119 -39.52 31.65 -7.71
N LYS A 120 -38.95 31.97 -8.88
CA LYS A 120 -38.02 31.13 -9.65
C LYS A 120 -36.68 30.79 -8.95
N ASN A 121 -36.50 31.04 -7.65
CA ASN A 121 -35.27 30.75 -6.89
C ASN A 121 -35.53 30.74 -5.36
N ASP A 122 -36.43 29.90 -4.84
CA ASP A 122 -36.46 29.67 -3.38
C ASP A 122 -35.29 28.74 -3.01
N GLN A 123 -34.33 29.31 -2.30
CA GLN A 123 -33.20 28.58 -1.72
C GLN A 123 -33.55 28.17 -0.28
N LEU A 124 -33.56 26.87 0.00
CA LEU A 124 -33.84 26.32 1.32
C LEU A 124 -32.56 25.74 1.93
N ASP A 125 -32.23 26.15 3.15
CA ASP A 125 -31.14 25.54 3.92
C ASP A 125 -31.61 24.22 4.56
N ALA A 126 -30.98 23.11 4.17
CA ALA A 126 -31.31 21.78 4.67
C ALA A 126 -31.11 21.63 6.19
N THR A 127 -30.14 22.32 6.78
CA THR A 127 -29.82 22.17 8.21
C THR A 127 -30.90 22.80 9.08
N ILE A 128 -31.26 24.04 8.79
CA ILE A 128 -32.31 24.79 9.46
C ILE A 128 -33.66 24.09 9.27
N LEU A 129 -33.93 23.60 8.05
CA LEU A 129 -35.15 22.87 7.75
C LEU A 129 -35.23 21.54 8.51
N ALA A 130 -34.13 20.77 8.58
CA ALA A 130 -34.07 19.52 9.34
C ALA A 130 -34.23 19.75 10.84
N GLU A 131 -33.64 20.81 11.41
CA GLU A 131 -33.87 21.17 12.82
C GLU A 131 -35.32 21.55 13.09
N HIS A 132 -35.94 22.33 12.21
CA HIS A 132 -37.34 22.72 12.34
C HIS A 132 -38.27 21.50 12.27
N LEU A 133 -38.06 20.59 11.32
CA LEU A 133 -38.86 19.36 11.19
C LEU A 133 -38.64 18.40 12.35
N ARG A 134 -37.39 18.23 12.82
CA ARG A 134 -37.10 17.45 14.02
C ARG A 134 -37.91 17.98 15.19
N LYS A 135 -37.74 19.27 15.55
CA LYS A 135 -38.46 19.89 16.67
C LYS A 135 -39.98 19.77 16.55
N LYS A 136 -40.53 19.91 15.34
CA LYS A 136 -41.97 19.87 15.10
C LYS A 136 -42.58 18.47 15.15
N PHE A 137 -41.83 17.46 14.72
CA PHE A 137 -42.33 16.09 14.55
C PHE A 137 -41.62 15.06 15.45
N VAL A 138 -40.93 15.48 16.52
CA VAL A 138 -40.35 14.58 17.54
C VAL A 138 -41.41 13.62 18.05
N ASN A 139 -41.03 12.36 18.22
CA ASN A 139 -41.86 11.26 18.74
C ASN A 139 -43.07 10.90 17.87
N GLN A 140 -43.11 11.37 16.61
CA GLN A 140 -44.11 10.93 15.64
C GLN A 140 -43.54 9.81 14.75
N VAL A 141 -44.43 8.90 14.33
CA VAL A 141 -44.09 7.82 13.40
C VAL A 141 -44.26 8.31 11.96
N MET A 142 -43.24 8.07 11.13
CA MET A 142 -43.25 8.33 9.70
C MET A 142 -43.38 7.02 8.95
N THR A 143 -44.35 6.93 8.05
CA THR A 143 -44.57 5.78 7.17
C THR A 143 -44.14 6.10 5.75
N ILE A 144 -43.48 5.17 5.06
CA ILE A 144 -43.11 5.33 3.65
C ILE A 144 -44.38 5.60 2.81
N GLY A 145 -44.31 6.59 1.93
CA GLY A 145 -45.44 7.10 1.13
C GLY A 145 -46.35 8.10 1.84
N GLN A 146 -46.17 8.34 3.14
CA GLN A 146 -46.95 9.33 3.88
C GLN A 146 -46.62 10.75 3.40
N ARG A 147 -47.67 11.51 3.07
CA ARG A 147 -47.57 12.94 2.74
C ARG A 147 -47.95 13.81 3.92
N ILE A 148 -47.12 14.81 4.23
CA ILE A 148 -47.26 15.70 5.38
C ILE A 148 -47.09 17.14 4.91
N SER A 149 -47.96 18.04 5.39
CA SER A 149 -47.83 19.48 5.15
C SER A 149 -47.19 20.16 6.34
N PHE A 150 -46.26 21.07 6.08
CA PHE A 150 -45.67 21.94 7.09
C PHE A 150 -45.52 23.37 6.56
N GLU A 151 -45.29 24.29 7.47
CA GLU A 151 -45.02 25.69 7.16
C GLU A 151 -43.58 26.00 7.58
N PHE A 152 -42.86 26.71 6.72
CA PHE A 152 -41.48 27.12 6.94
C PHE A 152 -41.28 28.49 6.29
N LEU A 153 -40.76 29.46 7.05
CA LEU A 153 -40.55 30.85 6.61
C LEU A 153 -41.79 31.51 5.96
N GLY A 154 -43.00 31.18 6.45
CA GLY A 154 -44.27 31.72 5.95
C GLY A 154 -44.80 31.08 4.65
N ALA A 155 -44.12 30.05 4.14
CA ALA A 155 -44.56 29.26 2.99
C ALA A 155 -44.99 27.84 3.39
N LYS A 156 -46.00 27.30 2.70
CA LYS A 156 -46.53 25.95 2.94
C LYS A 156 -45.89 24.95 1.98
N TYR A 157 -45.27 23.92 2.54
CA TYR A 157 -44.62 22.84 1.81
C TYR A 157 -45.31 21.50 2.09
N ILE A 158 -45.16 20.57 1.16
CA ILE A 158 -45.55 19.17 1.33
C ILE A 158 -44.28 18.34 1.28
N CYS A 159 -44.06 17.48 2.27
CA CYS A 159 -43.07 16.42 2.19
C CYS A 159 -43.73 15.05 2.02
N THR A 160 -43.16 14.22 1.16
CA THR A 160 -43.50 12.80 1.01
C THR A 160 -42.37 11.97 1.59
N VAL A 161 -42.68 11.02 2.47
CA VAL A 161 -41.68 10.09 3.00
C VAL A 161 -41.30 9.11 1.90
N ASN A 162 -40.09 9.24 1.34
CA ASN A 162 -39.62 8.35 0.28
C ASN A 162 -38.95 7.10 0.89
N ARG A 163 -38.15 7.30 1.95
CA ARG A 163 -37.42 6.20 2.60
C ARG A 163 -37.24 6.46 4.10
N ALA A 164 -37.28 5.39 4.88
CA ALA A 164 -37.08 5.40 6.33
C ALA A 164 -36.16 4.23 6.73
N MET A 165 -35.11 4.48 7.51
CA MET A 165 -34.14 3.46 7.97
C MET A 165 -33.96 3.51 9.48
N VAL A 166 -33.85 2.33 10.10
CA VAL A 166 -33.78 2.12 11.56
C VAL A 166 -32.44 1.47 11.93
N GLU A 167 -31.94 1.68 13.15
CA GLU A 167 -30.57 1.35 13.58
C GLU A 167 -30.18 -0.14 13.54
N ALA A 168 -31.14 -1.07 13.64
CA ALA A 168 -30.85 -2.48 13.85
C ALA A 168 -31.61 -3.39 12.86
N GLN A 169 -31.15 -3.50 11.61
CA GLN A 169 -31.26 -4.70 10.76
C GLN A 169 -30.76 -4.44 9.33
N GLU A 170 -29.70 -5.14 8.91
CA GLU A 170 -29.25 -5.15 7.50
C GLU A 170 -29.94 -6.22 6.65
N LYS A 171 -30.70 -7.17 7.23
CA LYS A 171 -31.29 -8.31 6.48
C LYS A 171 -32.57 -8.87 7.10
N SER A 172 -33.69 -8.17 6.99
CA SER A 172 -35.03 -8.79 6.95
C SER A 172 -36.13 -7.79 6.58
N ASN A 173 -37.05 -8.24 5.72
CA ASN A 173 -38.33 -7.68 5.29
C ASN A 173 -38.77 -6.29 5.82
N ALA A 174 -38.87 -5.35 4.88
CA ALA A 174 -39.82 -4.24 4.82
C ALA A 174 -40.28 -3.64 6.16
N ILE A 175 -39.40 -2.88 6.83
CA ILE A 175 -39.87 -1.93 7.83
C ILE A 175 -40.30 -0.67 7.08
N GLU A 176 -41.61 -0.49 6.92
CA GLU A 176 -42.22 0.66 6.23
C GLU A 176 -42.34 1.91 7.13
N ARG A 177 -41.96 1.85 8.42
CA ARG A 177 -42.30 2.86 9.44
C ARG A 177 -41.21 3.03 10.51
N GLY A 178 -41.02 4.26 11.01
CA GLY A 178 -40.16 4.50 12.18
C GLY A 178 -40.44 5.84 12.87
N ILE A 179 -39.95 5.99 14.11
CA ILE A 179 -40.15 7.18 14.96
C ILE A 179 -39.05 8.21 14.73
N ILE A 180 -39.43 9.48 14.53
CA ILE A 180 -38.47 10.59 14.53
C ILE A 180 -38.00 10.88 15.96
N THR A 181 -36.69 10.85 16.15
CA THR A 181 -35.99 11.32 17.36
C THR A 181 -35.20 12.59 17.03
N ILE A 182 -34.59 13.20 18.05
CA ILE A 182 -33.72 14.38 17.89
C ILE A 182 -32.46 14.01 17.08
N GLU A 183 -32.05 12.75 17.15
CA GLU A 183 -30.88 12.19 16.48
C GLU A 183 -31.18 11.72 15.05
N THR A 184 -32.45 11.64 14.66
CA THR A 184 -32.85 11.24 13.31
C THR A 184 -32.27 12.19 12.26
N TYR A 185 -31.60 11.58 11.30
CA TYR A 185 -30.93 12.26 10.21
C TYR A 185 -31.87 12.43 9.02
N ILE A 186 -32.14 13.68 8.61
CA ILE A 186 -33.13 14.00 7.55
C ILE A 186 -32.43 14.48 6.27
N VAL A 187 -32.77 13.84 5.15
CA VAL A 187 -32.31 14.16 3.79
C VAL A 187 -33.49 14.61 2.96
N PHE A 188 -33.30 15.63 2.13
CA PHE A 188 -34.37 16.22 1.33
C PHE A 188 -34.14 16.00 -0.16
N GLU A 189 -35.09 15.39 -0.85
CA GLU A 189 -35.12 15.32 -2.30
C GLU A 189 -36.10 16.36 -2.83
N VAL A 190 -35.88 16.88 -4.04
CA VAL A 190 -36.74 17.90 -4.64
C VAL A 190 -37.40 17.31 -5.88
N VAL A 191 -38.72 17.50 -6.01
CA VAL A 191 -39.42 17.15 -7.25
C VAL A 191 -38.91 18.04 -8.38
N SER A 192 -38.49 17.46 -9.51
CA SER A 192 -37.87 18.16 -10.65
C SER A 192 -38.69 19.34 -11.21
N SER A 193 -40.00 19.39 -10.95
CA SER A 193 -40.94 20.45 -11.38
C SER A 193 -41.12 21.60 -10.38
N SER A 194 -40.57 21.50 -9.17
CA SER A 194 -40.90 22.42 -8.06
C SER A 194 -40.08 23.71 -8.03
N GLY A 195 -38.94 23.78 -8.74
CA GLY A 195 -38.08 24.97 -8.79
C GLY A 195 -37.34 25.30 -7.49
N ILE A 196 -37.40 24.43 -6.48
CA ILE A 196 -36.73 24.57 -5.19
C ILE A 196 -35.24 24.23 -5.33
N LYS A 197 -34.35 25.02 -4.72
CA LYS A 197 -32.92 24.70 -4.60
C LYS A 197 -32.56 24.47 -3.13
N ILE A 198 -32.03 23.29 -2.82
CA ILE A 198 -31.58 22.96 -1.47
C ILE A 198 -30.08 23.28 -1.34
N ILE A 199 -29.73 23.98 -0.26
CA ILE A 199 -28.35 24.36 0.09
C ILE A 199 -27.97 23.67 1.40
N ASN A 200 -26.68 23.40 1.61
CA ASN A 200 -26.12 22.82 2.85
C ASN A 200 -26.57 21.39 3.23
N GLN A 201 -27.14 20.62 2.28
CA GLN A 201 -27.54 19.22 2.53
C GLN A 201 -26.37 18.29 2.88
N ARG A 202 -25.14 18.66 2.52
CA ARG A 202 -23.92 17.88 2.80
C ARG A 202 -23.32 18.09 4.19
N GLU A 203 -23.70 19.12 4.96
CA GLU A 203 -23.24 19.22 6.36
C GLU A 203 -23.68 18.02 7.19
N THR A 204 -24.85 17.51 6.84
CA THR A 204 -25.41 16.29 7.39
C THR A 204 -24.75 15.05 6.73
N ALA A 205 -24.46 15.02 5.42
CA ALA A 205 -24.08 13.79 4.70
C ALA A 205 -22.60 13.36 4.80
N ASN A 206 -21.73 14.23 5.30
CA ASN A 206 -20.27 14.06 5.19
C ASN A 206 -19.64 13.04 6.15
N SER A 207 -20.40 12.26 6.93
CA SER A 207 -19.81 11.14 7.67
C SER A 207 -19.39 9.97 6.76
N ASN A 208 -19.89 9.91 5.53
CA ASN A 208 -19.74 8.73 4.67
C ASN A 208 -18.93 9.07 3.41
N ILE A 209 -17.64 9.38 3.55
CA ILE A 209 -16.67 9.23 2.44
C ILE A 209 -16.12 7.80 2.39
N PHE A 210 -16.26 7.03 3.45
CA PHE A 210 -15.87 5.63 3.50
C PHE A 210 -17.09 4.73 3.33
N ARG A 211 -16.96 3.66 2.52
CA ARG A 211 -18.02 2.64 2.38
C ARG A 211 -18.24 1.83 3.67
N GLN A 212 -17.30 1.87 4.62
CA GLN A 212 -17.30 1.06 5.84
C GLN A 212 -16.96 1.92 7.07
N LYS A 213 -17.68 1.69 8.19
CA LYS A 213 -17.48 2.37 9.48
C LYS A 213 -16.21 1.90 10.24
N GLU A 214 -15.72 0.70 9.97
CA GLU A 214 -14.50 0.15 10.56
C GLU A 214 -13.38 0.06 9.52
N PHE A 215 -12.27 0.74 9.78
CA PHE A 215 -11.13 0.84 8.88
C PHE A 215 -10.00 -0.09 9.35
N ASN A 216 -9.89 -1.28 8.75
CA ASN A 216 -8.80 -2.22 8.98
C ASN A 216 -8.03 -2.49 7.68
N LEU A 217 -6.78 -2.01 7.60
CA LEU A 217 -5.90 -2.14 6.44
C LEU A 217 -5.62 -3.61 6.06
N GLN A 218 -5.51 -4.48 7.08
CA GLN A 218 -5.30 -5.92 6.88
C GLN A 218 -6.47 -6.59 6.15
N ASN A 219 -7.72 -6.17 6.43
CA ASN A 219 -8.92 -6.69 5.75
C ASN A 219 -8.96 -6.28 4.26
N LEU A 220 -8.24 -5.22 3.91
CA LEU A 220 -8.12 -4.73 2.53
C LEU A 220 -6.95 -5.39 1.77
N GLY A 221 -6.24 -6.32 2.42
CA GLY A 221 -5.10 -7.01 1.85
C GLY A 221 -3.87 -6.13 1.70
N ILE A 222 -3.74 -5.06 2.49
CA ILE A 222 -2.54 -4.23 2.57
C ILE A 222 -1.84 -4.55 3.89
N GLY A 223 -0.58 -4.99 3.81
CA GLY A 223 0.26 -5.26 4.97
C GLY A 223 1.52 -4.40 4.97
N GLY A 224 1.93 -3.94 6.14
CA GLY A 224 3.22 -3.29 6.37
C GLY A 224 3.36 -1.86 5.86
N LEU A 225 2.27 -1.21 5.47
CA LEU A 225 2.28 0.13 4.83
C LEU A 225 1.36 1.12 5.56
N ASP A 226 1.12 0.88 6.85
CA ASP A 226 0.18 1.66 7.67
C ASP A 226 0.63 3.12 7.80
N ALA A 227 1.92 3.37 7.99
CA ALA A 227 2.48 4.72 8.15
C ALA A 227 2.39 5.53 6.85
N GLU A 228 2.76 4.92 5.72
CA GLU A 228 2.65 5.50 4.39
C GLU A 228 1.20 5.80 4.05
N PHE A 229 0.30 4.85 4.32
CA PHE A 229 -1.14 5.02 4.08
C PHE A 229 -1.71 6.16 4.94
N MET A 230 -1.40 6.21 6.24
CA MET A 230 -1.86 7.30 7.11
C MET A 230 -1.32 8.66 6.66
N ASN A 231 -0.11 8.71 6.12
CA ASN A 231 0.45 9.94 5.55
C ASN A 231 -0.30 10.36 4.26
N ILE A 232 -0.62 9.42 3.38
CA ILE A 232 -1.48 9.66 2.20
C ILE A 232 -2.84 10.18 2.67
N PHE A 233 -3.44 9.53 3.66
CA PHE A 233 -4.74 9.89 4.20
C PHE A 233 -4.78 11.32 4.72
N ARG A 234 -3.84 11.66 5.59
CA ARG A 234 -3.73 13.01 6.17
C ARG A 234 -3.48 14.08 5.11
N ARG A 235 -2.63 13.80 4.12
CA ARG A 235 -2.21 14.82 3.13
C ARG A 235 -3.17 14.95 1.95
N ALA A 236 -3.75 13.86 1.46
CA ALA A 236 -4.56 13.84 0.25
C ALA A 236 -6.06 13.77 0.52
N PHE A 237 -6.49 13.10 1.59
CA PHE A 237 -7.91 12.81 1.86
C PHE A 237 -8.51 13.66 2.96
N ALA A 238 -7.73 14.13 3.94
CA ALA A 238 -8.25 14.93 5.05
C ALA A 238 -9.05 16.15 4.58
N SER A 239 -8.54 16.89 3.58
CA SER A 239 -9.24 18.05 3.01
C SER A 239 -10.60 17.67 2.43
N ARG A 240 -10.75 16.46 1.88
CA ARG A 240 -12.01 15.99 1.29
C ARG A 240 -12.98 15.43 2.34
N VAL A 241 -12.48 14.93 3.47
CA VAL A 241 -13.29 14.41 4.60
C VAL A 241 -13.97 15.52 5.39
N PHE A 242 -13.35 16.70 5.50
CA PHE A 242 -13.99 17.82 6.17
C PHE A 242 -15.07 18.49 5.31
N PRO A 243 -16.15 19.02 5.93
CA PRO A 243 -17.18 19.72 5.19
C PRO A 243 -16.65 20.92 4.38
N PRO A 244 -17.22 21.20 3.19
CA PRO A 244 -16.72 22.24 2.28
C PRO A 244 -16.75 23.65 2.90
N HIS A 245 -17.64 23.92 3.86
CA HIS A 245 -17.65 25.21 4.56
C HIS A 245 -16.40 25.41 5.44
N VAL A 246 -15.85 24.34 6.02
CA VAL A 246 -14.64 24.40 6.85
C VAL A 246 -13.43 24.63 5.96
N THR A 247 -13.32 23.87 4.87
CA THR A 247 -12.20 24.00 3.92
C THR A 247 -12.19 25.36 3.23
N ASN A 248 -13.36 25.89 2.86
CA ASN A 248 -13.49 27.24 2.30
C ASN A 248 -13.08 28.33 3.29
N LYS A 249 -13.46 28.20 4.58
CA LYS A 249 -13.02 29.13 5.65
C LYS A 249 -11.51 29.04 5.91
N LEU A 250 -10.93 27.85 5.76
CA LEU A 250 -9.49 27.63 5.88
C LEU A 250 -8.72 28.10 4.62
N GLY A 251 -9.40 28.38 3.51
CA GLY A 251 -8.78 28.80 2.24
C GLY A 251 -7.93 27.69 1.58
N ILE A 252 -8.18 26.43 1.92
CA ILE A 252 -7.38 25.29 1.44
C ILE A 252 -7.99 24.74 0.15
N LYS A 253 -7.17 24.58 -0.89
CA LYS A 253 -7.57 23.90 -2.13
C LYS A 253 -7.47 22.39 -1.96
N TYR A 254 -8.34 21.64 -2.64
CA TYR A 254 -8.25 20.18 -2.66
C TYR A 254 -6.99 19.73 -3.39
N THR A 255 -6.36 18.68 -2.85
CA THR A 255 -5.24 17.98 -3.45
C THR A 255 -5.67 17.28 -4.72
N LYS A 256 -5.07 17.67 -5.85
CA LYS A 256 -5.41 17.15 -7.19
C LYS A 256 -4.63 15.91 -7.58
N GLY A 257 -3.44 15.71 -7.03
CA GLY A 257 -2.52 14.67 -7.48
C GLY A 257 -1.72 14.03 -6.36
N LEU A 258 -1.61 12.71 -6.44
CA LEU A 258 -0.81 11.84 -5.59
C LEU A 258 0.16 11.06 -6.48
N LEU A 259 1.45 11.04 -6.14
CA LEU A 259 2.46 10.20 -6.78
C LEU A 259 2.96 9.16 -5.80
N LEU A 260 2.79 7.89 -6.16
CA LEU A 260 3.35 6.75 -5.45
C LEU A 260 4.62 6.30 -6.20
N PHE A 261 5.77 6.33 -5.54
CA PHE A 261 7.01 5.88 -6.15
C PHE A 261 7.79 4.95 -5.22
N GLY A 262 8.64 4.10 -5.78
CA GLY A 262 9.44 3.16 -4.99
C GLY A 262 9.89 1.95 -5.79
N PRO A 263 10.67 1.04 -5.20
CA PRO A 263 11.15 -0.16 -5.87
C PRO A 263 10.00 -1.03 -6.42
N PRO A 264 10.22 -1.78 -7.52
CA PRO A 264 9.21 -2.70 -8.06
C PRO A 264 8.82 -3.77 -7.03
N GLY A 265 7.60 -4.29 -7.12
CA GLY A 265 7.11 -5.38 -6.25
C GLY A 265 6.64 -4.95 -4.85
N THR A 266 6.65 -3.66 -4.49
CA THR A 266 6.20 -3.18 -3.16
C THR A 266 4.69 -2.92 -3.03
N GLY A 267 3.88 -3.30 -4.03
CA GLY A 267 2.41 -3.19 -3.93
C GLY A 267 1.84 -1.80 -4.22
N LYS A 268 2.56 -0.93 -4.95
CA LYS A 268 2.08 0.41 -5.36
C LYS A 268 0.72 0.35 -6.08
N THR A 269 0.59 -0.54 -7.06
CA THR A 269 -0.66 -0.77 -7.81
C THR A 269 -1.79 -1.30 -6.92
N LEU A 270 -1.48 -2.13 -5.93
CA LEU A 270 -2.47 -2.64 -4.96
C LEU A 270 -2.98 -1.50 -4.09
N ILE A 271 -2.11 -0.67 -3.53
CA ILE A 271 -2.50 0.48 -2.71
C ILE A 271 -3.39 1.44 -3.51
N ALA A 272 -2.99 1.82 -4.72
CA ALA A 272 -3.77 2.75 -5.54
C ALA A 272 -5.18 2.22 -5.82
N ARG A 273 -5.31 0.94 -6.17
CA ARG A 273 -6.61 0.29 -6.41
C ARG A 273 -7.47 0.24 -5.15
N GLN A 274 -6.88 -0.06 -4.00
CA GLN A 274 -7.62 -0.12 -2.74
C GLN A 274 -8.06 1.27 -2.28
N ILE A 275 -7.20 2.29 -2.41
CA ILE A 275 -7.57 3.69 -2.19
C ILE A 275 -8.79 4.06 -3.06
N GLY A 276 -8.77 3.68 -4.35
CA GLY A 276 -9.88 3.92 -5.26
C GLY A 276 -11.19 3.23 -4.84
N LYS A 277 -11.12 2.02 -4.26
CA LYS A 277 -12.29 1.27 -3.76
C LYS A 277 -12.84 1.80 -2.43
N LEU A 278 -11.96 2.32 -1.58
CA LEU A 278 -12.29 2.80 -0.25
C LEU A 278 -13.06 4.13 -0.26
N LEU A 279 -12.75 4.98 -1.22
CA LEU A 279 -13.35 6.30 -1.33
C LEU A 279 -14.74 6.20 -1.96
N ASN A 280 -15.70 6.88 -1.36
CA ASN A 280 -17.03 7.06 -1.92
C ASN A 280 -16.95 8.03 -3.09
N GLY A 281 -16.79 7.45 -4.28
CA GLY A 281 -16.80 8.13 -5.57
C GLY A 281 -17.24 7.18 -6.68
N ARG A 282 -17.10 7.64 -7.92
CA ARG A 282 -17.27 6.78 -9.09
C ARG A 282 -16.17 5.71 -9.14
N GLU A 283 -16.43 4.64 -9.89
CA GLU A 283 -15.42 3.60 -10.10
C GLU A 283 -14.11 4.21 -10.63
N PRO A 284 -12.95 3.83 -10.05
CA PRO A 284 -11.67 4.40 -10.46
C PRO A 284 -11.33 3.96 -11.88
N LYS A 285 -10.95 4.93 -12.73
CA LYS A 285 -10.43 4.65 -14.07
C LYS A 285 -8.94 4.31 -13.95
N VAL A 286 -8.59 3.06 -14.20
CA VAL A 286 -7.18 2.60 -14.21
C VAL A 286 -6.70 2.54 -15.64
N VAL A 287 -5.56 3.19 -15.90
CA VAL A 287 -4.95 3.26 -17.23
C VAL A 287 -3.45 2.99 -17.08
N ASN A 288 -2.90 2.16 -17.96
CA ASN A 288 -1.45 1.96 -18.00
C ASN A 288 -0.78 3.02 -18.89
N GLY A 289 0.37 3.57 -18.48
CA GLY A 289 1.09 4.61 -19.23
C GLY A 289 1.28 4.27 -20.71
N PRO A 290 1.80 3.08 -21.06
CA PRO A 290 1.95 2.65 -22.45
C PRO A 290 0.63 2.52 -23.23
N GLU A 291 -0.50 2.24 -22.58
CA GLU A 291 -1.80 2.10 -23.27
C GLU A 291 -2.33 3.44 -23.80
N VAL A 292 -1.89 4.55 -23.21
CA VAL A 292 -2.25 5.90 -23.66
C VAL A 292 -1.51 6.28 -24.94
N LEU A 293 -0.33 5.68 -25.17
CA LEU A 293 0.52 5.97 -26.32
C LEU A 293 0.01 5.24 -27.56
N SER A 294 -0.20 5.99 -28.63
CA SER A 294 -0.53 5.46 -29.94
C SER A 294 0.38 6.03 -31.02
N LYS A 295 0.55 5.28 -32.12
CA LYS A 295 1.42 5.67 -33.23
C LYS A 295 0.82 6.80 -34.09
N PHE A 296 -0.48 7.06 -33.94
CA PHE A 296 -1.19 8.08 -34.71
C PHE A 296 -1.15 9.42 -33.99
N VAL A 297 -0.60 10.43 -34.65
CA VAL A 297 -0.46 11.79 -34.11
C VAL A 297 -1.84 12.34 -33.70
N GLY A 298 -1.96 12.81 -32.45
CA GLY A 298 -3.17 13.40 -31.90
C GLY A 298 -4.18 12.42 -31.29
N GLU A 299 -4.08 11.12 -31.58
CA GLU A 299 -4.96 10.11 -30.97
C GLU A 299 -4.62 9.90 -29.48
N SER A 300 -3.32 9.89 -29.14
CA SER A 300 -2.91 9.80 -27.74
C SER A 300 -3.43 10.99 -26.90
N GLU A 301 -3.44 12.20 -27.48
CA GLU A 301 -3.99 13.41 -26.81
C GLU A 301 -5.51 13.34 -26.66
N LYS A 302 -6.19 12.75 -27.64
CA LYS A 302 -7.63 12.49 -27.58
C LYS A 302 -7.94 11.50 -26.45
N ASN A 303 -7.17 10.41 -26.34
CA ASN A 303 -7.33 9.42 -25.27
C ASN A 303 -7.21 10.08 -23.88
N VAL A 304 -6.22 10.97 -23.68
CA VAL A 304 -6.10 11.73 -22.43
C VAL A 304 -7.32 12.64 -22.22
N ARG A 305 -7.84 13.32 -23.26
CA ARG A 305 -9.04 14.16 -23.13
C ARG A 305 -10.29 13.34 -22.77
N ASP A 306 -10.46 12.19 -23.40
CA ASP A 306 -11.62 11.32 -23.19
C ASP A 306 -11.64 10.74 -21.75
N LEU A 307 -10.47 10.51 -21.14
CA LEU A 307 -10.38 10.10 -19.73
C LEU A 307 -10.97 11.12 -18.76
N PHE A 308 -10.74 12.42 -19.00
CA PHE A 308 -11.21 13.52 -18.15
C PHE A 308 -12.60 14.06 -18.54
N ALA A 309 -13.11 13.72 -19.73
CA ALA A 309 -14.36 14.26 -20.27
C ALA A 309 -15.57 14.06 -19.32
N ASP A 310 -15.70 12.87 -18.73
CA ASP A 310 -16.81 12.58 -17.79
C ASP A 310 -16.75 13.46 -16.54
N ALA A 311 -15.54 13.68 -16.01
CA ALA A 311 -15.33 14.51 -14.84
C ALA A 311 -15.61 15.99 -15.14
N GLU A 312 -15.25 16.46 -16.34
CA GLU A 312 -15.54 17.82 -16.82
C GLU A 312 -17.04 18.08 -16.99
N GLN A 313 -17.75 17.15 -17.62
CA GLN A 313 -19.19 17.27 -17.83
C GLN A 313 -19.94 17.30 -16.48
N GLU A 314 -19.52 16.46 -15.54
CA GLU A 314 -20.12 16.43 -14.21
C GLU A 314 -19.80 17.70 -13.40
N GLN A 315 -18.56 18.20 -13.45
CA GLN A 315 -18.20 19.47 -12.83
C GLN A 315 -18.99 20.65 -13.41
N ARG A 316 -19.21 20.67 -14.73
CA ARG A 316 -19.99 21.74 -15.40
C ARG A 316 -21.47 21.72 -15.03
N THR A 317 -22.05 20.54 -14.84
CA THR A 317 -23.48 20.37 -14.54
C THR A 317 -23.80 20.54 -13.05
N ARG A 318 -22.91 20.07 -12.17
CA ARG A 318 -23.14 20.01 -10.71
C ARG A 318 -22.26 20.95 -9.89
N GLY A 319 -21.28 21.62 -10.50
CA GLY A 319 -20.37 22.54 -9.80
C GLY A 319 -19.64 21.85 -8.65
N ASP A 320 -19.60 22.49 -7.48
CA ASP A 320 -18.95 21.95 -6.27
C ASP A 320 -19.68 20.75 -5.63
N GLN A 321 -20.84 20.39 -6.17
CA GLN A 321 -21.60 19.20 -5.75
C GLN A 321 -21.24 17.94 -6.57
N SER A 322 -20.28 18.02 -7.48
CA SER A 322 -19.80 16.87 -8.25
C SER A 322 -19.19 15.79 -7.34
N ASP A 323 -19.30 14.54 -7.78
CA ASP A 323 -18.66 13.40 -7.12
C ASP A 323 -17.18 13.32 -7.49
N LEU A 324 -16.39 12.67 -6.65
CA LEU A 324 -14.96 12.47 -6.89
C LEU A 324 -14.74 11.45 -8.01
N HIS A 325 -14.00 11.88 -9.04
CA HIS A 325 -13.46 11.03 -10.10
C HIS A 325 -12.00 10.70 -9.81
N ILE A 326 -11.68 9.42 -9.74
CA ILE A 326 -10.32 8.94 -9.48
C ILE A 326 -9.73 8.38 -10.77
N ILE A 327 -8.58 8.90 -11.18
CA ILE A 327 -7.85 8.43 -12.36
C ILE A 327 -6.49 7.92 -11.88
N ILE A 328 -6.21 6.64 -12.15
CA ILE A 328 -4.99 5.95 -11.74
C ILE A 328 -4.16 5.70 -12.99
N PHE A 329 -2.95 6.27 -13.03
CA PHE A 329 -1.94 5.99 -14.05
C PHE A 329 -0.86 5.07 -13.47
N ASP A 330 -0.77 3.85 -13.99
CA ASP A 330 0.40 3.00 -13.77
C ASP A 330 1.51 3.36 -14.76
N GLU A 331 2.77 3.19 -14.36
CA GLU A 331 3.94 3.53 -15.17
C GLU A 331 3.87 4.92 -15.82
N ILE A 332 3.54 5.94 -15.01
CA ILE A 332 3.38 7.33 -15.49
C ILE A 332 4.68 7.90 -16.10
N ASP A 333 5.83 7.33 -15.77
CA ASP A 333 7.13 7.64 -16.38
C ASP A 333 7.25 7.22 -17.84
N ALA A 334 6.38 6.34 -18.34
CA ALA A 334 6.33 6.01 -19.76
C ALA A 334 5.79 7.20 -20.60
N ILE A 335 4.82 7.94 -20.06
CA ILE A 335 4.18 9.08 -20.74
C ILE A 335 4.82 10.42 -20.38
N CYS A 336 5.32 10.58 -19.16
CA CYS A 336 5.77 11.86 -18.61
C CYS A 336 7.29 11.93 -18.37
N LYS A 337 8.09 11.63 -19.40
CA LYS A 337 9.55 11.73 -19.32
C LYS A 337 10.02 13.18 -19.28
N SER A 338 11.16 13.44 -18.63
CA SER A 338 11.79 14.76 -18.66
C SER A 338 12.10 15.20 -20.10
N ARG A 339 11.74 16.44 -20.42
CA ARG A 339 11.94 17.05 -21.74
C ARG A 339 13.43 17.00 -22.15
N GLY A 340 13.69 16.65 -23.41
CA GLY A 340 15.03 16.67 -23.99
C GLY A 340 15.89 15.43 -23.75
N SER A 341 15.37 14.37 -23.10
CA SER A 341 16.15 13.16 -22.81
C SER A 341 16.40 12.23 -24.01
N ILE A 342 15.70 12.41 -25.15
CA ILE A 342 15.83 11.54 -26.34
C ILE A 342 15.72 12.39 -27.61
N HIS A 343 16.81 12.47 -28.41
CA HIS A 343 16.86 13.18 -29.70
C HIS A 343 16.04 12.52 -30.83
N ASN A 344 15.40 11.37 -30.57
CA ASN A 344 14.81 10.48 -31.59
C ASN A 344 13.33 10.11 -31.37
N ASP A 345 12.65 10.59 -30.32
CA ASP A 345 11.22 10.32 -30.15
C ASP A 345 10.40 11.50 -30.69
N THR A 346 9.44 11.18 -31.57
CA THR A 346 8.46 12.15 -32.10
C THR A 346 7.85 12.92 -30.92
N GLY A 347 7.78 14.26 -30.99
CA GLY A 347 7.30 15.18 -29.93
C GLY A 347 5.87 14.95 -29.39
N VAL A 348 5.27 13.80 -29.69
CA VAL A 348 4.04 13.23 -29.11
C VAL A 348 4.15 13.13 -27.58
N HIS A 349 5.31 12.76 -27.03
CA HIS A 349 5.50 12.71 -25.57
C HIS A 349 5.33 14.11 -24.93
N ASP A 350 5.96 15.13 -25.51
CA ASP A 350 5.87 16.50 -25.00
C ASP A 350 4.44 17.06 -25.10
N SER A 351 3.74 16.76 -26.20
CA SER A 351 2.37 17.22 -26.39
C SER A 351 1.39 16.55 -25.41
N LEU A 352 1.60 15.27 -25.10
CA LEU A 352 0.85 14.55 -24.07
C LEU A 352 1.06 15.11 -22.67
N VAL A 353 2.30 15.43 -22.29
CA VAL A 353 2.56 16.03 -20.98
C VAL A 353 1.90 17.39 -20.86
N ASN A 354 1.99 18.22 -21.89
CA ASN A 354 1.29 19.51 -21.92
C ASN A 354 -0.24 19.34 -21.81
N GLN A 355 -0.80 18.33 -22.48
CA GLN A 355 -2.23 18.03 -22.41
C GLN A 355 -2.64 17.62 -20.98
N LEU A 356 -1.88 16.74 -20.32
CA LEU A 356 -2.15 16.33 -18.94
C LEU A 356 -2.03 17.51 -17.97
N LEU A 357 -0.98 18.34 -18.11
CA LEU A 357 -0.77 19.54 -17.32
C LEU A 357 -1.91 20.55 -17.45
N SER A 358 -2.41 20.75 -18.68
CA SER A 358 -3.54 21.64 -18.94
C SER A 358 -4.83 21.19 -18.26
N LYS A 359 -5.04 19.87 -18.10
CA LYS A 359 -6.23 19.32 -17.45
C LYS A 359 -6.18 19.39 -15.93
N ILE A 360 -4.97 19.37 -15.34
CA ILE A 360 -4.80 19.45 -13.88
C ILE A 360 -4.77 20.90 -13.39
N ASP A 361 -4.04 21.77 -14.09
CA ASP A 361 -3.66 23.12 -13.62
C ASP A 361 -4.10 24.24 -14.58
N GLY A 362 -4.80 23.91 -15.67
CA GLY A 362 -5.26 24.90 -16.63
C GLY A 362 -6.43 25.76 -16.12
N VAL A 363 -6.91 26.62 -17.01
CA VAL A 363 -8.00 27.58 -16.74
C VAL A 363 -9.30 26.87 -16.32
N ASP A 364 -9.55 25.67 -16.87
CA ASP A 364 -10.67 24.78 -16.52
C ASP A 364 -10.26 23.72 -15.48
N ALA A 365 -9.54 24.13 -14.44
CA ALA A 365 -9.03 23.23 -13.42
C ALA A 365 -10.17 22.50 -12.66
N LEU A 366 -10.15 21.16 -12.71
CA LEU A 366 -11.16 20.32 -12.06
C LEU A 366 -10.86 20.10 -10.58
N ASN A 367 -11.78 20.50 -9.70
CA ASN A 367 -11.67 20.27 -8.25
C ASN A 367 -12.15 18.86 -7.83
N ASN A 368 -12.95 18.23 -8.68
CA ASN A 368 -13.57 16.92 -8.47
C ASN A 368 -12.76 15.74 -9.01
N VAL A 369 -11.51 15.98 -9.41
CA VAL A 369 -10.61 14.93 -9.90
C VAL A 369 -9.49 14.69 -8.88
N LEU A 370 -9.13 13.41 -8.71
CA LEU A 370 -7.91 12.99 -8.05
C LEU A 370 -7.11 12.10 -8.99
N LEU A 371 -5.91 12.57 -9.34
CA LEU A 371 -4.94 11.84 -10.14
C LEU A 371 -4.00 11.05 -9.23
N ILE A 372 -3.88 9.75 -9.43
CA ILE A 372 -2.90 8.90 -8.74
C ILE A 372 -1.92 8.37 -9.78
N GLY A 373 -0.69 8.89 -9.77
CA GLY A 373 0.40 8.40 -10.60
C GLY A 373 1.25 7.38 -9.85
N MET A 374 1.69 6.33 -10.54
CA MET A 374 2.59 5.33 -9.98
C MET A 374 3.83 5.20 -10.86
N THR A 375 5.01 5.14 -10.25
CA THR A 375 6.28 4.94 -10.99
C THR A 375 7.29 4.16 -10.15
N ASN A 376 8.21 3.48 -10.82
CA ASN A 376 9.39 2.92 -10.18
C ASN A 376 10.55 3.93 -10.10
N ARG A 377 10.51 4.96 -10.97
CA ARG A 377 11.61 5.89 -11.21
C ARG A 377 11.13 7.33 -11.21
N LYS A 378 11.13 7.94 -10.02
CA LYS A 378 10.77 9.35 -9.86
C LYS A 378 11.70 10.30 -10.62
N ASP A 379 12.97 9.91 -10.78
CA ASP A 379 14.02 10.65 -11.49
C ASP A 379 13.74 10.86 -12.98
N LEU A 380 12.94 9.98 -13.60
CA LEU A 380 12.60 10.10 -15.02
C LEU A 380 11.44 11.06 -15.29
N LEU A 381 10.67 11.42 -14.26
CA LEU A 381 9.47 12.22 -14.42
C LEU A 381 9.78 13.69 -14.68
N GLU A 382 8.94 14.34 -15.49
CA GLU A 382 9.04 15.78 -15.71
C GLU A 382 8.78 16.58 -14.41
N ASP A 383 9.75 17.40 -14.02
CA ASP A 383 9.69 18.25 -12.82
C ASP A 383 8.47 19.18 -12.78
N ALA A 384 7.91 19.54 -13.94
CA ALA A 384 6.72 20.38 -14.02
C ALA A 384 5.48 19.69 -13.42
N LEU A 385 5.38 18.36 -13.46
CA LEU A 385 4.28 17.61 -12.85
C LEU A 385 4.41 17.52 -11.33
N LEU A 386 5.64 17.50 -10.82
CA LEU A 386 5.98 17.37 -9.40
C LEU A 386 5.76 18.67 -8.59
N ARG A 387 5.31 19.74 -9.24
CA ARG A 387 5.08 21.04 -8.58
C ARG A 387 3.80 21.01 -7.73
N PRO A 388 3.78 21.72 -6.57
CA PRO A 388 2.56 21.88 -5.77
C PRO A 388 1.38 22.40 -6.61
N GLY A 389 0.18 21.89 -6.36
CA GLY A 389 -1.02 22.15 -7.17
C GLY A 389 -1.26 21.14 -8.31
N ARG A 390 -0.25 20.31 -8.66
CA ARG A 390 -0.37 19.19 -9.61
C ARG A 390 -0.25 17.85 -8.88
N LEU A 391 0.86 17.12 -9.03
CA LEU A 391 1.21 16.00 -8.17
C LEU A 391 1.89 16.54 -6.92
N GLU A 392 1.11 17.03 -5.97
CA GLU A 392 1.66 17.67 -4.76
C GLU A 392 2.14 16.66 -3.71
N VAL A 393 1.41 15.56 -3.56
CA VAL A 393 1.70 14.56 -2.54
C VAL A 393 2.57 13.48 -3.16
N HIS A 394 3.84 13.47 -2.80
CA HIS A 394 4.78 12.40 -3.16
C HIS A 394 4.94 11.45 -1.97
N VAL A 395 4.67 10.16 -2.18
CA VAL A 395 4.86 9.12 -1.17
C VAL A 395 5.77 8.04 -1.72
N GLU A 396 6.87 7.82 -1.00
CA GLU A 396 7.80 6.73 -1.27
C GLU A 396 7.28 5.47 -0.57
N ILE A 397 7.02 4.40 -1.34
CA ILE A 397 6.66 3.09 -0.83
C ILE A 397 7.93 2.25 -0.75
N LYS A 398 8.43 2.08 0.47
CA LYS A 398 9.67 1.35 0.76
C LYS A 398 9.45 -0.16 0.79
N LEU A 399 10.54 -0.90 0.92
CA LEU A 399 10.47 -2.34 1.21
C LEU A 399 9.86 -2.55 2.61
N PRO A 400 9.08 -3.64 2.81
CA PRO A 400 8.43 -3.90 4.08
C PRO A 400 9.42 -4.24 5.20
N ASP A 401 9.19 -3.67 6.38
CA ASP A 401 9.88 -4.03 7.63
C ASP A 401 9.52 -5.46 8.08
N GLU A 402 10.20 -6.00 9.09
CA GLU A 402 9.95 -7.37 9.56
C GLU A 402 8.49 -7.63 9.97
N ASP A 403 7.89 -6.70 10.73
CA ASP A 403 6.48 -6.75 11.08
C ASP A 403 5.58 -6.61 9.84
N GLY A 404 5.98 -5.78 8.87
CA GLY A 404 5.28 -5.63 7.60
C GLY A 404 5.30 -6.92 6.77
N ARG A 405 6.44 -7.62 6.72
CA ARG A 405 6.57 -8.92 6.06
C ARG A 405 5.71 -9.99 6.74
N LEU A 406 5.66 -9.98 8.07
CA LEU A 406 4.75 -10.84 8.83
C LEU A 406 3.30 -10.61 8.41
N GLN A 407 2.85 -9.35 8.36
CA GLN A 407 1.48 -9.00 7.95
C GLN A 407 1.19 -9.45 6.51
N ILE A 408 2.13 -9.23 5.58
CA ILE A 408 1.99 -9.66 4.18
C ILE A 408 1.88 -11.19 4.09
N LEU A 409 2.76 -11.92 4.79
CA LEU A 409 2.71 -13.39 4.85
C LEU A 409 1.39 -13.87 5.45
N GLN A 410 0.88 -13.23 6.51
CA GLN A 410 -0.43 -13.54 7.09
C GLN A 410 -1.55 -13.34 6.06
N ILE A 411 -1.58 -12.21 5.35
CA ILE A 411 -2.60 -11.94 4.32
C ILE A 411 -2.61 -13.02 3.24
N HIS A 412 -1.44 -13.42 2.73
CA HIS A 412 -1.35 -14.45 1.68
C HIS A 412 -1.62 -15.87 2.21
N THR A 413 -1.35 -16.15 3.48
CA THR A 413 -1.62 -17.44 4.11
C THR A 413 -3.01 -17.56 4.73
N ASN A 414 -3.76 -16.46 4.90
CA ASN A 414 -5.11 -16.48 5.48
C ASN A 414 -6.04 -17.44 4.75
N LYS A 415 -6.03 -17.45 3.42
CA LYS A 415 -6.86 -18.40 2.62
C LYS A 415 -6.43 -19.86 2.81
N LEU A 416 -5.15 -20.12 3.02
CA LEU A 416 -4.65 -21.47 3.30
C LEU A 416 -5.04 -21.91 4.71
N ASN A 417 -5.02 -20.98 5.67
CA ASN A 417 -5.40 -21.22 7.05
C ASN A 417 -6.92 -21.44 7.21
N GLU A 418 -7.75 -20.60 6.59
CA GLU A 418 -9.22 -20.72 6.59
C GLU A 418 -9.68 -22.09 6.05
N ASN A 419 -9.00 -22.59 5.02
CA ASN A 419 -9.29 -23.88 4.41
C ASN A 419 -8.51 -25.06 5.03
N SER A 420 -7.79 -24.83 6.14
CA SER A 420 -7.02 -25.86 6.86
C SER A 420 -5.93 -26.57 6.04
N PHE A 421 -5.40 -25.90 5.00
CA PHE A 421 -4.27 -26.38 4.18
C PHE A 421 -2.90 -26.01 4.76
N LEU A 422 -2.84 -25.14 5.77
CA LEU A 422 -1.61 -24.78 6.46
C LEU A 422 -1.35 -25.76 7.61
N ALA A 423 -0.14 -26.34 7.67
CA ALA A 423 0.24 -27.21 8.78
C ALA A 423 0.58 -26.39 10.04
N ALA A 424 0.41 -27.01 11.22
CA ALA A 424 0.59 -26.35 12.52
C ALA A 424 2.07 -26.08 12.89
N ASP A 425 3.01 -26.65 12.13
CA ASP A 425 4.46 -26.45 12.26
C ASP A 425 4.93 -25.11 11.67
N VAL A 426 4.12 -24.46 10.84
CA VAL A 426 4.50 -23.24 10.12
C VAL A 426 4.54 -22.04 11.06
N ASN A 427 5.73 -21.47 11.25
CA ASN A 427 5.93 -20.23 11.99
C ASN A 427 6.25 -19.06 11.07
N LEU A 428 5.24 -18.21 10.82
CA LEU A 428 5.35 -17.04 9.94
C LEU A 428 6.36 -15.99 10.44
N ARG A 429 6.60 -15.88 11.76
CA ARG A 429 7.61 -14.96 12.31
C ARG A 429 9.02 -15.39 11.91
N THR A 430 9.30 -16.68 11.98
CA THR A 430 10.59 -17.23 11.56
C THR A 430 10.82 -17.02 10.07
N LEU A 431 9.77 -17.14 9.25
CA LEU A 431 9.85 -16.82 7.82
C LEU A 431 10.13 -15.34 7.58
N ALA A 432 9.40 -14.43 8.24
CA ALA A 432 9.60 -12.98 8.11
C ALA A 432 11.04 -12.53 8.49
N ALA A 433 11.65 -13.20 9.48
CA ALA A 433 13.03 -12.96 9.89
C ALA A 433 14.06 -13.48 8.85
N ARG A 434 13.73 -14.53 8.11
CA ARG A 434 14.58 -15.11 7.06
C ARG A 434 14.43 -14.41 5.70
N THR A 435 13.27 -13.86 5.38
CA THR A 435 12.98 -13.17 4.11
C THR A 435 13.39 -11.69 4.12
N LYS A 436 14.61 -11.38 4.56
CA LYS A 436 15.11 -9.99 4.62
C LYS A 436 15.15 -9.38 3.21
N ASN A 437 14.69 -8.13 3.09
CA ASN A 437 14.58 -7.36 1.84
C ASN A 437 13.64 -7.93 0.76
N PHE A 438 12.84 -8.95 1.07
CA PHE A 438 11.82 -9.41 0.14
C PHE A 438 10.75 -8.32 -0.04
N SER A 439 10.41 -8.04 -1.28
CA SER A 439 9.27 -7.22 -1.66
C SER A 439 7.95 -7.98 -1.45
N GLY A 440 6.82 -7.27 -1.45
CA GLY A 440 5.51 -7.91 -1.31
C GLY A 440 5.23 -8.97 -2.38
N ALA A 441 5.63 -8.69 -3.63
CA ALA A 441 5.50 -9.64 -4.73
C ALA A 441 6.39 -10.88 -4.58
N GLU A 442 7.59 -10.73 -4.02
CA GLU A 442 8.50 -11.86 -3.75
C GLU A 442 8.00 -12.72 -2.58
N LEU A 443 7.43 -12.10 -1.55
CA LEU A 443 6.77 -12.84 -0.46
C LEU A 443 5.56 -13.62 -0.98
N GLU A 444 4.73 -13.02 -1.83
CA GLU A 444 3.64 -13.72 -2.51
C GLU A 444 4.17 -14.89 -3.35
N GLY A 445 5.26 -14.66 -4.08
CA GLY A 445 5.99 -15.70 -4.81
C GLY A 445 6.41 -16.85 -3.89
N ALA A 446 6.98 -16.55 -2.72
CA ALA A 446 7.50 -17.56 -1.79
C ALA A 446 6.38 -18.45 -1.26
N VAL A 447 5.22 -17.86 -0.96
CA VAL A 447 4.02 -18.63 -0.59
C VAL A 447 3.56 -19.50 -1.77
N LYS A 448 3.56 -18.98 -3.00
CA LYS A 448 3.17 -19.77 -4.20
C LYS A 448 4.12 -20.93 -4.47
N SER A 449 5.43 -20.71 -4.36
CA SER A 449 6.43 -21.77 -4.52
C SER A 449 6.28 -22.83 -3.42
N ALA A 450 6.07 -22.44 -2.16
CA ALA A 450 5.79 -23.38 -1.08
C ALA A 450 4.54 -24.25 -1.35
N VAL A 451 3.47 -23.63 -1.87
CA VAL A 451 2.26 -24.37 -2.31
C VAL A 451 2.59 -25.32 -3.47
N SER A 452 3.43 -24.90 -4.41
CA SER A 452 3.90 -25.73 -5.52
C SER A 452 4.67 -26.96 -5.04
N TYR A 453 5.60 -26.81 -4.08
CA TYR A 453 6.32 -27.93 -3.45
C TYR A 453 5.38 -28.89 -2.73
N ALA A 454 4.40 -28.35 -1.99
CA ALA A 454 3.38 -29.18 -1.33
C ALA A 454 2.51 -29.95 -2.33
N MET A 455 2.16 -29.34 -3.46
CA MET A 455 1.45 -30.02 -4.56
C MET A 455 2.32 -31.08 -5.24
N ASN A 456 3.60 -30.78 -5.49
CA ASN A 456 4.54 -31.70 -6.13
C ASN A 456 4.79 -32.96 -5.28
N ARG A 457 4.78 -32.86 -3.94
CA ARG A 457 4.89 -34.01 -3.04
C ARG A 457 3.76 -35.03 -3.22
N GLU A 458 2.57 -34.57 -3.59
CA GLU A 458 1.39 -35.42 -3.78
C GLU A 458 1.28 -35.95 -5.22
N ILE A 459 2.03 -35.38 -6.17
CA ILE A 459 2.14 -35.85 -7.54
C ILE A 459 3.25 -36.91 -7.59
N SER A 460 2.88 -38.18 -7.70
CA SER A 460 3.85 -39.23 -7.99
C SER A 460 4.22 -39.20 -9.48
N MET A 461 5.48 -38.92 -9.81
CA MET A 461 6.00 -38.93 -11.19
C MET A 461 5.85 -40.31 -11.87
N ASP A 462 5.75 -41.38 -11.07
CA ASP A 462 5.60 -42.74 -11.56
C ASP A 462 4.16 -43.08 -12.01
N ASP A 463 3.14 -42.30 -11.60
CA ASP A 463 1.73 -42.65 -11.88
C ASP A 463 0.80 -41.42 -11.92
N LEU A 464 0.83 -40.70 -13.05
CA LEU A 464 0.05 -39.47 -13.30
C LEU A 464 -1.47 -39.69 -13.40
N THR A 465 -1.94 -40.94 -13.35
CA THR A 465 -3.36 -41.31 -13.56
C THR A 465 -4.18 -41.43 -12.27
N LYS A 466 -3.53 -41.39 -11.09
CA LYS A 466 -4.25 -41.45 -9.80
C LYS A 466 -5.13 -40.20 -9.59
N PRO A 467 -6.39 -40.35 -9.15
CA PRO A 467 -7.23 -39.21 -8.81
C PRO A 467 -6.65 -38.49 -7.58
N LEU A 468 -6.14 -37.28 -7.80
CA LEU A 468 -5.59 -36.42 -6.74
C LEU A 468 -6.70 -36.06 -5.76
N THR A 469 -6.69 -36.67 -4.58
CA THR A 469 -7.67 -36.37 -3.53
C THR A 469 -7.17 -35.15 -2.76
N GLY A 470 -7.65 -33.96 -3.10
CA GLY A 470 -7.23 -32.67 -2.52
C GLY A 470 -7.50 -32.48 -1.02
N LYS A 471 -7.83 -33.53 -0.26
CA LYS A 471 -8.14 -33.47 1.18
C LYS A 471 -6.91 -33.56 2.09
N ASN A 472 -5.77 -34.05 1.59
CA ASN A 472 -4.58 -34.31 2.41
C ASN A 472 -3.42 -33.33 2.17
N ILE A 473 -3.54 -32.42 1.21
CA ILE A 473 -2.47 -31.47 0.91
C ILE A 473 -2.29 -30.57 2.14
N LYS A 474 -1.11 -30.57 2.74
CA LYS A 474 -0.76 -29.58 3.77
C LYS A 474 0.58 -28.98 3.44
N VAL A 475 0.64 -27.66 3.47
CA VAL A 475 1.89 -26.91 3.30
C VAL A 475 2.62 -26.90 4.63
N THR A 476 3.81 -27.48 4.64
CA THR A 476 4.68 -27.64 5.82
C THR A 476 5.72 -26.53 5.89
N MET A 477 6.40 -26.39 7.03
CA MET A 477 7.46 -25.39 7.18
C MET A 477 8.62 -25.64 6.21
N ASN A 478 8.94 -26.89 5.88
CA ASN A 478 10.00 -27.22 4.93
C ASN A 478 9.68 -26.72 3.52
N ASP A 479 8.43 -26.83 3.08
CA ASP A 479 7.99 -26.31 1.77
C ASP A 479 8.22 -24.80 1.67
N PHE A 480 8.00 -24.06 2.77
CA PHE A 480 8.31 -22.63 2.82
C PHE A 480 9.81 -22.33 2.81
N LEU A 481 10.63 -23.18 3.44
CA LEU A 481 12.09 -23.00 3.43
C LEU A 481 12.64 -23.22 2.02
N ASP A 482 12.18 -24.26 1.33
CA ASP A 482 12.58 -24.55 -0.05
C ASP A 482 12.09 -23.44 -1.00
N GLY A 483 10.85 -22.97 -0.82
CA GLY A 483 10.32 -21.86 -1.62
C GLY A 483 11.02 -20.52 -1.40
N VAL A 484 11.54 -20.24 -0.20
CA VAL A 484 12.35 -19.05 0.06
C VAL A 484 13.75 -19.16 -0.56
N GLN A 485 14.31 -20.37 -0.67
CA GLN A 485 15.59 -20.58 -1.34
C GLN A 485 15.49 -20.48 -2.86
N GLU A 486 14.38 -20.93 -3.45
CA GLU A 486 14.16 -20.82 -4.89
C GLU A 486 14.02 -19.37 -5.37
N ILE A 487 13.46 -18.49 -4.54
CA ILE A 487 13.18 -17.11 -4.92
C ILE A 487 14.36 -16.22 -4.61
N ILE A 488 15.01 -15.76 -5.68
CA ILE A 488 16.09 -14.78 -5.62
C ILE A 488 15.48 -13.39 -5.44
N PRO A 489 15.79 -12.66 -4.35
CA PRO A 489 15.30 -11.30 -4.17
C PRO A 489 15.93 -10.36 -5.21
N LEU A 490 15.10 -9.51 -5.83
CA LEU A 490 15.54 -8.46 -6.74
C LEU A 490 16.40 -7.42 -6.01
N PHE A 491 16.12 -7.19 -4.73
CA PHE A 491 16.88 -6.31 -3.83
C PHE A 491 17.69 -7.14 -2.83
N GLY A 492 18.88 -7.56 -3.23
CA GLY A 492 19.76 -8.32 -2.34
C GLY A 492 21.02 -8.80 -3.02
N ALA A 493 21.93 -9.35 -2.21
CA ALA A 493 23.07 -10.08 -2.72
C ALA A 493 22.55 -11.38 -3.34
N SER A 494 22.88 -11.64 -4.60
CA SER A 494 23.17 -13.00 -5.02
C SER A 494 24.27 -13.49 -4.09
N THR A 495 23.93 -14.31 -3.09
CA THR A 495 24.92 -15.02 -2.28
C THR A 495 25.90 -15.73 -3.20
N ASP A 496 25.41 -16.22 -4.34
CA ASP A 496 26.18 -16.81 -5.43
C ASP A 496 27.38 -15.95 -5.89
N ASP A 497 27.24 -14.63 -6.04
CA ASP A 497 28.35 -13.76 -6.47
C ASP A 497 29.43 -13.67 -5.38
N LEU A 498 29.01 -13.66 -4.11
CA LEU A 498 29.90 -13.61 -2.95
C LEU A 498 30.54 -14.98 -2.67
N ASP A 499 29.80 -16.07 -2.88
CA ASP A 499 30.27 -17.45 -2.73
C ASP A 499 31.25 -17.81 -3.86
N GLN A 500 31.03 -17.31 -5.08
CA GLN A 500 32.01 -17.38 -6.17
C GLN A 500 33.33 -16.70 -5.80
N CYS A 501 33.31 -15.65 -4.98
CA CYS A 501 34.53 -15.01 -4.48
C CYS A 501 35.25 -15.85 -3.40
N ARG A 502 34.61 -16.90 -2.87
CA ARG A 502 35.09 -17.75 -1.77
C ARG A 502 35.06 -19.25 -2.10
N LEU A 503 35.39 -19.64 -3.32
CA LEU A 503 35.33 -21.05 -3.77
C LEU A 503 36.00 -22.06 -2.81
N ASN A 504 37.07 -21.67 -2.12
CA ASN A 504 37.80 -22.54 -1.18
C ASN A 504 37.65 -22.11 0.29
N GLY A 505 36.67 -21.25 0.61
CA GLY A 505 36.54 -20.64 1.94
C GLY A 505 37.65 -19.66 2.30
N ILE A 506 37.75 -19.30 3.59
CA ILE A 506 38.90 -18.60 4.17
C ILE A 506 39.77 -19.63 4.88
N ILE A 507 41.08 -19.62 4.57
CA ILE A 507 42.08 -20.41 5.31
C ILE A 507 42.63 -19.57 6.46
N ASP A 508 42.95 -20.22 7.58
CA ASP A 508 43.79 -19.61 8.61
C ASP A 508 45.23 -19.46 8.10
N CYS A 509 45.59 -18.24 7.73
CA CYS A 509 46.87 -17.88 7.12
C CYS A 509 47.86 -17.31 8.15
N GLY A 510 47.67 -17.59 9.44
CA GLY A 510 48.53 -17.09 10.50
C GLY A 510 48.09 -15.74 11.10
N GLN A 511 48.85 -15.30 12.11
CA GLN A 511 48.42 -14.24 13.04
C GLN A 511 48.20 -12.89 12.35
N LYS A 512 48.99 -12.54 11.33
CA LYS A 512 48.86 -11.25 10.64
C LYS A 512 47.53 -11.13 9.89
N HIS A 513 47.12 -12.19 9.19
CA HIS A 513 45.83 -12.22 8.50
C HIS A 513 44.66 -12.24 9.49
N LYS A 514 44.82 -12.97 10.59
CA LYS A 514 43.84 -13.03 11.68
C LYS A 514 43.64 -11.67 12.36
N ASP A 515 44.71 -10.94 12.66
CA ASP A 515 44.63 -9.60 13.26
C ASP A 515 43.88 -8.61 12.34
N ILE A 516 44.12 -8.67 11.02
CA ILE A 516 43.39 -7.85 10.04
C ILE A 516 41.92 -8.25 9.99
N TYR A 517 41.66 -9.56 10.00
CA TYR A 517 40.31 -10.11 9.99
C TYR A 517 39.51 -9.69 11.22
N GLU A 518 40.12 -9.76 12.41
CA GLU A 518 39.53 -9.36 13.68
C GLU A 518 39.27 -7.84 13.71
N LYS A 519 40.23 -7.02 13.26
CA LYS A 519 40.06 -5.56 13.14
C LYS A 519 38.94 -5.19 12.18
N GLY A 520 38.88 -5.83 11.01
CA GLY A 520 37.82 -5.63 10.02
C GLY A 520 36.45 -6.01 10.59
N THR A 521 36.35 -7.20 11.17
CA THR A 521 35.11 -7.70 11.80
C THR A 521 34.62 -6.78 12.93
N LEU A 522 35.54 -6.28 13.77
CA LEU A 522 35.22 -5.35 14.84
C LEU A 522 34.72 -4.01 14.31
N LEU A 523 35.31 -3.51 13.21
CA LEU A 523 34.82 -2.30 12.54
C LEU A 523 33.41 -2.50 11.98
N VAL A 524 33.13 -3.63 11.31
CA VAL A 524 31.79 -3.94 10.80
C VAL A 524 30.75 -4.02 11.93
N LYS A 525 31.09 -4.69 13.05
CA LYS A 525 30.23 -4.77 14.24
C LYS A 525 29.96 -3.40 14.86
N ASN A 526 31.00 -2.60 15.08
CA ASN A 526 30.89 -1.25 15.62
C ASN A 526 30.06 -0.34 14.71
N PHE A 527 30.20 -0.47 13.39
CA PHE A 527 29.41 0.29 12.42
C PHE A 527 27.91 -0.04 12.54
N LYS A 528 27.58 -1.33 12.69
CA LYS A 528 26.20 -1.79 12.86
C LYS A 528 25.55 -1.18 14.10
N GLU A 529 26.26 -1.14 15.22
CA GLU A 529 25.76 -0.66 16.52
C GLU A 529 25.80 0.87 16.68
N SER A 530 26.81 1.54 16.13
CA SER A 530 27.04 2.97 16.34
C SER A 530 25.99 3.86 15.65
N LYS A 531 25.56 4.95 16.31
CA LYS A 531 24.60 5.92 15.74
C LYS A 531 25.26 7.14 15.08
N HIS A 532 26.57 7.32 15.25
CA HIS A 532 27.29 8.54 14.87
C HIS A 532 27.81 8.54 13.44
N PHE A 533 28.12 7.36 12.88
CA PHE A 533 28.75 7.25 11.57
C PHE A 533 27.78 6.63 10.55
N PRO A 534 27.09 7.43 9.72
CA PRO A 534 26.18 6.91 8.71
C PRO A 534 26.92 6.32 7.49
N LEU A 535 28.18 6.70 7.27
CA LEU A 535 29.02 6.21 6.18
C LEU A 535 30.40 5.86 6.73
N ILE A 536 30.88 4.65 6.46
CA ILE A 536 32.27 4.25 6.67
C ILE A 536 32.79 3.61 5.39
N THR A 537 33.99 4.04 4.97
CA THR A 537 34.68 3.45 3.82
C THR A 537 36.05 2.97 4.27
N PHE A 538 36.39 1.70 4.06
CA PHE A 538 37.75 1.19 4.33
C PHE A 538 38.23 0.29 3.19
N PHE A 539 39.54 0.31 2.93
CA PHE A 539 40.14 -0.47 1.83
C PHE A 539 40.99 -1.62 2.35
N LEU A 540 40.97 -2.73 1.62
CA LEU A 540 41.91 -3.84 1.73
C LEU A 540 42.94 -3.68 0.61
N GLY A 541 44.17 -3.31 0.97
CA GLY A 541 45.29 -3.11 0.05
C GLY A 541 46.30 -4.24 0.12
N GLY A 542 47.00 -4.54 -0.98
CA GLY A 542 48.14 -5.46 -0.96
C GLY A 542 48.36 -6.23 -2.26
N PRO A 543 49.39 -7.10 -2.33
CA PRO A 543 49.83 -7.76 -3.57
C PRO A 543 48.75 -8.62 -4.24
N ALA A 544 48.85 -8.81 -5.55
CA ALA A 544 47.89 -9.62 -6.30
C ALA A 544 47.80 -11.07 -5.76
N GLY A 545 46.58 -11.60 -5.65
CA GLY A 545 46.36 -12.97 -5.18
C GLY A 545 46.46 -13.19 -3.66
N SER A 546 46.56 -12.13 -2.85
CA SER A 546 46.58 -12.22 -1.37
C SER A 546 45.22 -12.49 -0.70
N GLY A 547 44.14 -12.67 -1.47
CA GLY A 547 42.82 -12.99 -0.92
C GLY A 547 41.97 -11.80 -0.44
N LYS A 548 42.30 -10.56 -0.85
CA LYS A 548 41.55 -9.34 -0.49
C LYS A 548 40.05 -9.44 -0.80
N THR A 549 39.69 -9.84 -2.02
CA THR A 549 38.30 -9.98 -2.47
C THR A 549 37.56 -11.05 -1.67
N ALA A 550 38.21 -12.19 -1.40
CA ALA A 550 37.64 -13.26 -0.57
C ALA A 550 37.40 -12.80 0.87
N MET A 551 38.32 -12.00 1.43
CA MET A 551 38.17 -11.42 2.77
C MET A 551 37.01 -10.40 2.83
N ALA A 552 36.90 -9.51 1.83
CA ALA A 552 35.78 -8.57 1.72
C ALA A 552 34.42 -9.29 1.59
N ALA A 553 34.35 -10.32 0.75
CA ALA A 553 33.15 -11.14 0.60
C ALA A 553 32.76 -11.85 1.90
N THR A 554 33.76 -12.29 2.68
CA THR A 554 33.52 -12.94 3.98
C THR A 554 32.96 -11.97 5.01
N PHE A 555 33.53 -10.76 5.12
CA PHE A 555 32.97 -9.72 5.99
C PHE A 555 31.52 -9.45 5.63
N ALA A 556 31.19 -9.45 4.35
CA ALA A 556 29.84 -9.17 3.92
C ALA A 556 28.84 -10.28 4.27
N ILE A 557 29.20 -11.55 4.06
CA ILE A 557 28.37 -12.70 4.46
C ILE A 557 28.18 -12.74 5.98
N GLU A 558 29.26 -12.61 6.76
CA GLU A 558 29.21 -12.70 8.23
C GLU A 558 28.52 -11.50 8.89
N SER A 559 28.56 -10.32 8.24
CA SER A 559 27.89 -9.13 8.77
C SER A 559 26.37 -9.29 8.92
N GLY A 560 25.78 -10.16 8.10
CA GLY A 560 24.34 -10.34 7.98
C GLY A 560 23.62 -9.04 7.60
N PHE A 561 24.28 -8.17 6.83
CA PHE A 561 23.66 -6.93 6.35
C PHE A 561 22.53 -7.27 5.39
N PRO A 562 21.38 -6.58 5.48
CA PRO A 562 20.26 -6.80 4.58
C PRO A 562 20.69 -6.69 3.11
N TYR A 563 21.37 -5.60 2.73
CA TYR A 563 21.82 -5.38 1.36
C TYR A 563 23.33 -5.50 1.28
N VAL A 564 23.82 -6.42 0.45
CA VAL A 564 25.23 -6.53 0.08
C VAL A 564 25.33 -6.58 -1.43
N LYS A 565 26.21 -5.78 -2.04
CA LYS A 565 26.49 -5.91 -3.48
C LYS A 565 27.97 -5.77 -3.78
N ILE A 566 28.48 -6.67 -4.61
CA ILE A 566 29.81 -6.58 -5.19
C ILE A 566 29.75 -5.89 -6.55
N VAL A 567 30.64 -4.92 -6.73
CA VAL A 567 30.88 -4.18 -7.97
C VAL A 567 32.22 -4.67 -8.47
N SER A 568 32.20 -5.66 -9.37
CA SER A 568 33.41 -6.24 -9.96
C SER A 568 33.60 -5.80 -11.40
N PRO A 569 34.85 -5.61 -11.87
CA PRO A 569 35.13 -5.29 -13.27
C PRO A 569 34.58 -6.35 -14.23
N ASN A 570 34.57 -7.61 -13.83
CA ASN A 570 34.08 -8.74 -14.63
C ASN A 570 32.61 -8.56 -15.06
N SER A 571 31.78 -7.98 -14.20
CA SER A 571 30.38 -7.69 -14.49
C SER A 571 30.18 -6.48 -15.43
N MET A 572 31.24 -5.74 -15.73
CA MET A 572 31.22 -4.46 -16.47
C MET A 572 32.13 -4.46 -17.71
N ASN A 573 32.64 -5.63 -18.09
CA ASN A 573 33.49 -5.78 -19.27
C ASN A 573 32.73 -5.39 -20.55
N GLY A 574 33.35 -4.58 -21.41
CA GLY A 574 32.78 -4.13 -22.68
C GLY A 574 31.80 -2.95 -22.60
N LEU A 575 31.52 -2.43 -21.40
CA LEU A 575 30.70 -1.23 -21.22
C LEU A 575 31.50 0.05 -21.50
N SER A 576 30.85 1.06 -22.06
CA SER A 576 31.41 2.42 -22.15
C SER A 576 31.56 3.04 -20.76
N GLU A 577 32.46 4.02 -20.62
CA GLU A 577 32.70 4.70 -19.33
C GLU A 577 31.41 5.29 -18.72
N SER A 578 30.52 5.85 -19.56
CA SER A 578 29.24 6.40 -19.12
C SER A 578 28.32 5.30 -18.56
N SER A 579 28.24 4.16 -19.24
CA SER A 579 27.46 3.01 -18.79
C SER A 579 28.01 2.39 -17.51
N LYS A 580 29.35 2.35 -17.34
CA LYS A 580 30.00 1.93 -16.07
C LYS A 580 29.61 2.86 -14.94
N CYS A 581 29.73 4.18 -15.13
CA CYS A 581 29.35 5.18 -14.13
C CYS A 581 27.86 5.05 -13.76
N ALA A 582 26.97 4.93 -14.74
CA ALA A 582 25.54 4.75 -14.51
C ALA A 582 25.24 3.48 -13.70
N ARG A 583 25.96 2.38 -13.96
CA ARG A 583 25.82 1.14 -13.21
C ARG A 583 26.29 1.28 -11.77
N ILE A 584 27.42 1.93 -11.52
CA ILE A 584 27.94 2.19 -10.17
C ILE A 584 26.95 3.10 -9.40
N ILE A 585 26.49 4.19 -10.01
CA ILE A 585 25.51 5.09 -9.41
C ILE A 585 24.25 4.32 -9.00
N LYS A 586 23.72 3.47 -9.89
CA LYS A 586 22.54 2.64 -9.59
C LYS A 586 22.75 1.74 -8.36
N VAL A 587 23.93 1.11 -8.23
CA VAL A 587 24.22 0.25 -7.06
C VAL A 587 24.23 1.07 -5.76
N PHE A 588 24.80 2.27 -5.77
CA PHE A 588 24.75 3.16 -4.60
C PHE A 588 23.33 3.65 -4.30
N GLU A 589 22.54 3.99 -5.32
CA GLU A 589 21.14 4.38 -5.14
C GLU A 589 20.28 3.27 -4.54
N ASP A 590 20.46 2.03 -5.00
CA ASP A 590 19.80 0.87 -4.43
C ASP A 590 20.25 0.62 -2.98
N ALA A 591 21.54 0.79 -2.69
CA ALA A 591 22.09 0.68 -1.33
C ALA A 591 21.54 1.76 -0.38
N TYR A 592 21.24 2.97 -0.87
CA TYR A 592 20.63 4.04 -0.08
C TYR A 592 19.18 3.78 0.31
N ARG A 593 18.52 2.79 -0.31
CA ARG A 593 17.13 2.41 0.04
C ARG A 593 17.07 1.45 1.22
N SER A 594 18.16 0.75 1.52
CA SER A 594 18.24 -0.18 2.66
C SER A 594 18.67 0.54 3.95
N GLN A 595 18.14 0.11 5.10
CA GLN A 595 18.53 0.66 6.40
C GLN A 595 20.00 0.40 6.74
N LEU A 596 20.51 -0.77 6.33
CA LEU A 596 21.89 -1.18 6.50
C LEU A 596 22.36 -1.82 5.19
N SER A 597 23.36 -1.21 4.54
CA SER A 597 23.91 -1.69 3.27
C SER A 597 25.42 -1.79 3.29
N MET A 598 25.95 -2.76 2.55
CA MET A 598 27.37 -2.93 2.29
C MET A 598 27.63 -2.99 0.78
N ILE A 599 28.59 -2.20 0.31
CA ILE A 599 29.06 -2.25 -1.07
C ILE A 599 30.52 -2.70 -1.06
N ILE A 600 30.84 -3.71 -1.88
CA ILE A 600 32.21 -4.12 -2.14
C ILE A 600 32.61 -3.59 -3.50
N LEU A 601 33.60 -2.71 -3.55
CA LEU A 601 34.23 -2.23 -4.78
C LEU A 601 35.48 -3.07 -5.03
N ASP A 602 35.40 -4.02 -5.96
CA ASP A 602 36.48 -4.97 -6.21
C ASP A 602 37.46 -4.47 -7.28
N ASP A 603 38.76 -4.65 -7.04
CA ASP A 603 39.88 -4.21 -7.88
C ASP A 603 39.64 -2.77 -8.43
N ILE A 604 39.64 -1.77 -7.54
CA ILE A 604 39.27 -0.37 -7.89
C ILE A 604 40.09 0.19 -9.04
N GLU A 605 41.38 -0.15 -9.13
CA GLU A 605 42.24 0.23 -10.26
C GLU A 605 41.67 -0.26 -11.61
N ARG A 606 41.12 -1.48 -11.66
CA ARG A 606 40.51 -2.04 -12.88
C ARG A 606 39.15 -1.42 -13.16
N LEU A 607 38.37 -1.06 -12.14
CA LEU A 607 37.12 -0.31 -12.34
C LEU A 607 37.38 1.05 -13.00
N MET A 608 38.51 1.68 -12.69
CA MET A 608 38.95 2.94 -13.32
C MET A 608 39.70 2.75 -14.64
N ASP A 609 39.74 1.54 -15.19
CA ASP A 609 40.51 1.19 -16.40
C ASP A 609 41.99 1.63 -16.31
N TYR A 610 42.58 1.51 -15.11
CA TYR A 610 43.97 1.88 -14.87
C TYR A 610 44.92 0.96 -15.64
N SER A 611 45.85 1.58 -16.37
CA SER A 611 47.01 0.93 -16.96
C SER A 611 48.29 1.53 -16.37
N SER A 612 49.16 0.66 -15.85
CA SER A 612 50.49 1.04 -15.38
C SER A 612 51.35 1.63 -16.50
N ILE A 613 51.10 1.22 -17.75
CA ILE A 613 51.79 1.74 -18.93
C ILE A 613 51.18 3.11 -19.28
N GLY A 614 51.92 4.17 -18.97
CA GLY A 614 51.53 5.55 -19.28
C GLY A 614 50.51 6.17 -18.32
N GLN A 615 50.23 5.51 -17.17
CA GLN A 615 49.34 6.01 -16.10
C GLN A 615 47.97 6.49 -16.60
N ARG A 616 47.39 5.79 -17.56
CA ARG A 616 46.05 6.13 -18.09
C ARG A 616 44.99 5.53 -17.19
N PHE A 617 43.93 6.31 -16.92
CA PHE A 617 42.74 5.89 -16.19
C PHE A 617 41.53 6.73 -16.63
N SER A 618 40.32 6.22 -16.42
CA SER A 618 39.07 6.96 -16.65
C SER A 618 38.84 7.96 -15.52
N ASN A 619 39.08 9.25 -15.82
CA ASN A 619 38.80 10.33 -14.87
C ASN A 619 37.28 10.43 -14.56
N MET A 620 36.41 10.11 -15.52
CA MET A 620 34.96 10.14 -15.29
C MET A 620 34.55 9.14 -14.20
N THR A 621 35.11 7.93 -14.24
CA THR A 621 34.86 6.90 -13.22
C THR A 621 35.44 7.30 -11.87
N LEU A 622 36.66 7.85 -11.84
CA LEU A 622 37.29 8.38 -10.63
C LEU A 622 36.44 9.46 -9.94
N GLN A 623 36.00 10.48 -10.68
CA GLN A 623 35.19 11.57 -10.11
C GLN A 623 33.84 11.06 -9.61
N THR A 624 33.24 10.11 -10.33
CA THR A 624 32.00 9.46 -9.91
C THR A 624 32.19 8.72 -8.59
N LEU A 625 33.24 7.91 -8.45
CA LEU A 625 33.57 7.20 -7.21
C LEU A 625 33.86 8.16 -6.06
N LEU A 626 34.68 9.21 -6.27
CA LEU A 626 34.97 10.21 -5.24
C LEU A 626 33.71 10.93 -4.74
N SER A 627 32.77 11.23 -5.65
CA SER A 627 31.48 11.84 -5.31
C SER A 627 30.63 10.88 -4.46
N LEU A 628 30.55 9.61 -4.87
CA LEU A 628 29.76 8.59 -4.17
C LEU A 628 30.33 8.24 -2.79
N LEU A 629 31.66 8.14 -2.66
CA LEU A 629 32.34 7.86 -1.39
C LEU A 629 32.24 8.99 -0.36
N LYS A 630 31.83 10.21 -0.78
CA LYS A 630 31.58 11.36 0.11
C LYS A 630 30.10 11.60 0.39
N LYS A 631 29.20 10.99 -0.39
CA LYS A 631 27.76 11.22 -0.30
C LYS A 631 27.18 10.44 0.87
N PHE A 632 26.65 11.16 1.86
CA PHE A 632 25.98 10.52 2.99
C PHE A 632 24.67 9.86 2.58
N PRO A 633 24.35 8.67 3.14
CA PRO A 633 23.05 8.05 2.94
C PRO A 633 21.92 8.91 3.56
N PRO A 634 20.66 8.73 3.12
CA PRO A 634 19.49 9.38 3.70
C PRO A 634 19.38 9.14 5.22
N LYS A 635 18.74 10.06 5.95
CA LYS A 635 18.59 9.98 7.41
C LYS A 635 17.99 8.64 7.83
N GLY A 636 18.68 7.94 8.73
CA GLY A 636 18.28 6.63 9.26
C GLY A 636 18.96 5.44 8.58
N ASN A 637 19.50 5.62 7.37
CA ASN A 637 20.18 4.56 6.63
C ASN A 637 21.69 4.64 6.84
N LYS A 638 22.37 3.49 6.84
CA LYS A 638 23.83 3.39 6.97
C LYS A 638 24.43 2.61 5.82
N LEU A 639 25.55 3.10 5.30
CA LEU A 639 26.30 2.48 4.21
C LEU A 639 27.75 2.18 4.63
N LEU A 640 28.17 0.92 4.49
CA LEU A 640 29.57 0.51 4.59
C LEU A 640 30.13 0.24 3.19
N VAL A 641 31.26 0.84 2.87
CA VAL A 641 31.95 0.58 1.59
C VAL A 641 33.30 -0.08 1.84
N ILE A 642 33.52 -1.24 1.24
CA ILE A 642 34.78 -1.97 1.29
C ILE A 642 35.41 -1.92 -0.10
N GLY A 643 36.60 -1.34 -0.22
CA GLY A 643 37.35 -1.36 -1.47
C GLY A 643 38.47 -2.39 -1.45
N THR A 644 38.75 -3.06 -2.57
CA THR A 644 39.96 -3.86 -2.74
C THR A 644 40.86 -3.20 -3.78
N THR A 645 42.17 -3.22 -3.51
CA THR A 645 43.15 -2.64 -4.43
C THR A 645 44.51 -3.33 -4.34
N ARG A 646 45.21 -3.36 -5.47
CA ARG A 646 46.61 -3.82 -5.55
C ARG A 646 47.61 -2.69 -5.41
N GLU A 647 47.22 -1.47 -5.80
CA GLU A 647 48.09 -0.30 -5.93
C GLU A 647 47.64 0.81 -4.95
N VAL A 648 48.05 0.68 -3.68
CA VAL A 648 47.68 1.65 -2.63
C VAL A 648 48.29 3.02 -2.89
N ASP A 649 49.55 3.05 -3.35
CA ASP A 649 50.28 4.30 -3.60
C ASP A 649 49.64 5.12 -4.73
N PHE A 650 49.17 4.45 -5.79
CA PHE A 650 48.44 5.07 -6.88
C PHE A 650 47.15 5.74 -6.38
N LEU A 651 46.34 5.05 -5.57
CA LEU A 651 45.13 5.64 -5.01
C LEU A 651 45.42 6.82 -4.05
N GLY A 652 46.57 6.78 -3.37
CA GLY A 652 47.10 7.89 -2.59
C GLY A 652 47.29 9.14 -3.45
N SER A 653 47.96 9.00 -4.61
CA SER A 653 48.19 10.11 -5.55
C SER A 653 46.90 10.70 -6.16
N LEU A 654 45.84 9.89 -6.28
CA LEU A 654 44.53 10.33 -6.78
C LEU A 654 43.66 11.03 -5.71
N GLY A 655 44.13 11.11 -4.46
CA GLY A 655 43.40 11.72 -3.36
C GLY A 655 42.26 10.87 -2.81
N MET A 656 42.10 9.60 -3.23
CA MET A 656 41.09 8.69 -2.69
C MET A 656 41.34 8.37 -1.21
N CYS A 657 42.60 8.30 -0.77
CA CYS A 657 42.92 7.98 0.63
C CYS A 657 42.33 9.00 1.63
N SER A 658 42.07 10.24 1.20
CA SER A 658 41.47 11.28 2.05
C SER A 658 40.01 11.01 2.43
N THR A 659 39.31 10.15 1.69
CA THR A 659 37.90 9.79 1.95
C THR A 659 37.76 8.52 2.78
N LEU A 660 38.87 7.81 3.05
CA LEU A 660 38.86 6.52 3.72
C LEU A 660 38.96 6.70 5.23
N TYR A 661 38.20 5.87 5.95
CA TYR A 661 38.31 5.73 7.40
C TYR A 661 39.57 4.93 7.78
N ALA A 662 39.87 3.87 7.04
CA ALA A 662 41.03 3.01 7.27
C ALA A 662 41.50 2.32 6.00
N ILE A 663 42.78 1.94 5.98
CA ILE A 663 43.38 1.06 4.96
C ILE A 663 44.04 -0.10 5.71
N TYR A 664 43.59 -1.33 5.45
CA TYR A 664 44.20 -2.53 5.98
C TYR A 664 45.06 -3.19 4.91
N HIS A 665 46.35 -3.35 5.18
CA HIS A 665 47.27 -4.00 4.26
C HIS A 665 47.26 -5.51 4.49
N VAL A 666 46.81 -6.28 3.49
CA VAL A 666 46.83 -7.75 3.45
C VAL A 666 48.16 -8.21 2.85
N PRO A 667 49.09 -8.78 3.65
CA PRO A 667 50.41 -9.18 3.18
C PRO A 667 50.36 -10.47 2.33
N THR A 668 51.50 -10.81 1.70
CA THR A 668 51.77 -12.16 1.19
C THR A 668 52.07 -13.12 2.34
N LEU A 669 51.99 -14.43 2.08
CA LEU A 669 52.27 -15.44 3.10
C LEU A 669 53.78 -15.46 3.38
N ALA A 670 54.17 -15.11 4.60
CA ALA A 670 55.52 -15.39 5.10
C ALA A 670 55.66 -16.89 5.38
N THR A 671 56.89 -17.37 5.60
CA THR A 671 57.18 -18.80 5.83
C THR A 671 56.35 -19.42 6.97
N GLU A 672 56.21 -18.71 8.10
CA GLU A 672 55.39 -19.19 9.24
C GLU A 672 53.88 -19.19 8.93
N ASP A 673 53.42 -18.18 8.20
CA ASP A 673 52.02 -18.05 7.75
C ASP A 673 51.67 -19.18 6.75
N LEU A 674 52.63 -19.54 5.89
CA LEU A 674 52.52 -20.59 4.90
C LEU A 674 52.50 -21.99 5.55
N ARG A 675 53.32 -22.25 6.58
CA ARG A 675 53.22 -23.47 7.39
C ARG A 675 51.83 -23.64 7.96
N THR A 676 51.28 -22.57 8.53
CA THR A 676 49.95 -22.57 9.15
C THR A 676 48.85 -22.85 8.10
N ALA A 677 48.94 -22.19 6.94
CA ALA A 677 48.01 -22.41 5.84
C ALA A 677 48.07 -23.85 5.27
N LEU A 678 49.28 -24.41 5.09
CA LEU A 678 49.48 -25.78 4.62
C LEU A 678 48.98 -26.84 5.61
N LYS A 679 49.20 -26.62 6.92
CA LYS A 679 48.64 -27.46 7.99
C LYS A 679 47.10 -27.47 7.95
N HIS A 680 46.48 -26.30 7.77
CA HIS A 680 45.04 -26.18 7.68
C HIS A 680 44.46 -26.86 6.43
N LEU A 681 45.17 -26.80 5.30
CA LEU A 681 44.74 -27.45 4.05
C LEU A 681 44.85 -28.98 4.13
N ASN A 682 45.76 -29.51 4.96
CA ASN A 682 45.99 -30.95 5.19
C ASN A 682 46.22 -31.74 3.88
N VAL A 683 46.92 -31.11 2.92
CA VAL A 683 47.19 -31.68 1.60
C VAL A 683 48.55 -32.41 1.56
N LEU A 684 49.51 -32.04 2.41
CA LEU A 684 50.87 -32.60 2.48
C LEU A 684 51.07 -33.45 3.75
N ALA A 685 52.11 -34.29 3.78
CA ALA A 685 52.57 -34.95 5.00
C ALA A 685 53.20 -33.92 5.97
N GLU A 686 53.09 -34.13 7.29
CA GLU A 686 53.58 -33.14 8.26
C GLU A 686 55.09 -32.89 8.14
N ASP A 687 55.85 -33.93 7.77
CA ASP A 687 57.30 -33.87 7.57
C ASP A 687 57.71 -33.03 6.35
N ASP A 688 56.83 -32.93 5.33
CA ASP A 688 57.11 -32.22 4.08
C ASP A 688 56.70 -30.74 4.14
N ILE A 689 55.84 -30.35 5.10
CA ILE A 689 55.32 -28.98 5.22
C ILE A 689 56.44 -27.98 5.47
N ASP A 690 57.41 -28.31 6.32
CA ASP A 690 58.50 -27.40 6.67
C ASP A 690 59.45 -27.17 5.50
N VAL A 691 59.76 -28.21 4.72
CA VAL A 691 60.60 -28.13 3.52
C VAL A 691 59.93 -27.26 2.45
N VAL A 692 58.65 -27.54 2.17
CA VAL A 692 57.85 -26.79 1.20
C VAL A 692 57.71 -25.32 1.61
N ALA A 693 57.59 -25.04 2.91
CA ALA A 693 57.46 -23.68 3.41
C ALA A 693 58.73 -22.84 3.24
N GLU A 694 59.90 -23.44 3.38
CA GLU A 694 61.17 -22.74 3.19
C GLU A 694 61.48 -22.42 1.72
N GLU A 695 60.95 -23.24 0.79
CA GLU A 695 61.06 -23.02 -0.66
C GLU A 695 60.07 -22.00 -1.21
N LEU A 696 58.82 -22.05 -0.76
CA LEU A 696 57.78 -21.10 -1.14
C LEU A 696 57.86 -19.82 -0.29
N ARG A 697 58.94 -19.04 -0.43
CA ARG A 697 59.06 -17.74 0.24
C ARG A 697 58.19 -16.67 -0.44
N ASP A 698 57.47 -15.89 0.36
CA ASP A 698 56.68 -14.73 -0.05
C ASP A 698 55.65 -14.99 -1.17
N VAL A 699 55.03 -16.17 -1.15
CA VAL A 699 54.05 -16.59 -2.15
C VAL A 699 52.65 -16.05 -1.82
N SER A 700 51.88 -15.68 -2.85
CA SER A 700 50.48 -15.28 -2.68
C SER A 700 49.57 -16.50 -2.50
N LEU A 701 48.46 -16.33 -1.76
CA LEU A 701 47.49 -17.40 -1.52
C LEU A 701 46.97 -18.06 -2.80
N MET A 702 46.64 -17.26 -3.82
CA MET A 702 46.20 -17.80 -5.11
C MET A 702 47.29 -18.60 -5.83
N ARG A 703 48.55 -18.17 -5.75
CA ARG A 703 49.67 -18.90 -6.36
C ARG A 703 49.92 -20.23 -5.64
N LEU A 704 49.83 -20.24 -4.31
CA LEU A 704 49.88 -21.46 -3.51
C LEU A 704 48.80 -22.46 -3.96
N TYR A 705 47.54 -22.01 -4.09
CA TYR A 705 46.45 -22.86 -4.57
C TYR A 705 46.67 -23.40 -5.99
N SER A 706 47.19 -22.57 -6.91
CA SER A 706 47.50 -23.03 -8.26
C SER A 706 48.56 -24.13 -8.26
N ILE A 707 49.64 -23.96 -7.48
CA ILE A 707 50.70 -24.96 -7.36
C ILE A 707 50.14 -26.27 -6.77
N LEU A 708 49.34 -26.20 -5.70
CA LEU A 708 48.73 -27.38 -5.09
C LEU A 708 47.75 -28.10 -6.03
N LYS A 709 46.97 -27.37 -6.83
CA LYS A 709 46.07 -27.95 -7.84
C LYS A 709 46.84 -28.65 -8.95
N ILE A 710 47.92 -28.05 -9.45
CA ILE A 710 48.78 -28.67 -10.46
C ILE A 710 49.43 -29.93 -9.89
N ALA A 711 49.96 -29.88 -8.67
CA ALA A 711 50.56 -31.03 -8.00
C ALA A 711 49.55 -32.18 -7.82
N SER A 712 48.32 -31.88 -7.38
CA SER A 712 47.25 -32.87 -7.27
C SER A 712 46.83 -33.47 -8.63
N ALA A 713 46.84 -32.66 -9.70
CA ALA A 713 46.55 -33.14 -11.04
C ALA A 713 47.65 -34.09 -11.57
N ILE A 714 48.92 -33.76 -11.33
CA ILE A 714 50.07 -34.62 -11.69
C ILE A 714 49.96 -35.98 -10.99
N GLU A 715 49.55 -36.01 -9.73
CA GLU A 715 49.35 -37.27 -9.00
C GLU A 715 48.18 -38.09 -9.51
N SER A 716 47.07 -37.43 -9.82
CA SER A 716 45.91 -38.11 -10.43
C SER A 716 46.28 -38.76 -11.77
N SER A 717 47.22 -38.17 -12.52
CA SER A 717 47.72 -38.73 -13.78
C SER A 717 48.66 -39.93 -13.59
N ASN A 718 49.30 -40.06 -12.43
CA ASN A 718 50.22 -41.16 -12.09
C ASN A 718 49.51 -42.42 -11.54
N GLY A 719 48.17 -42.46 -11.53
CA GLY A 719 47.39 -43.69 -11.32
C GLY A 719 46.97 -44.01 -9.88
N SER A 720 47.14 -43.10 -8.92
CA SER A 720 46.66 -43.28 -7.54
C SER A 720 45.24 -42.74 -7.36
N SER A 721 44.22 -43.62 -7.48
CA SER A 721 42.82 -43.25 -7.21
C SER A 721 42.50 -43.32 -5.71
N GLY A 722 42.66 -42.19 -5.01
CA GLY A 722 42.25 -42.03 -3.62
C GLY A 722 42.79 -40.73 -3.03
N LYS A 723 42.19 -40.23 -1.94
CA LYS A 723 42.68 -39.06 -1.16
C LYS A 723 44.05 -39.37 -0.53
N GLN A 724 45.09 -39.51 -1.34
CA GLN A 724 46.48 -39.56 -0.89
C GLN A 724 47.01 -38.13 -0.79
N LYS A 725 47.82 -37.88 0.24
CA LYS A 725 48.53 -36.62 0.43
C LYS A 725 49.53 -36.43 -0.71
N ILE A 726 49.77 -35.19 -1.10
CA ILE A 726 50.69 -34.86 -2.19
C ILE A 726 52.12 -35.24 -1.78
N ASP A 727 52.78 -36.04 -2.62
CA ASP A 727 54.20 -36.38 -2.54
C ASP A 727 55.05 -35.19 -2.95
N ILE A 728 56.18 -35.03 -2.27
CA ILE A 728 57.07 -33.88 -2.43
C ILE A 728 57.61 -33.79 -3.87
N ASN A 729 57.80 -34.92 -4.55
CA ASN A 729 58.25 -34.97 -5.95
C ASN A 729 57.23 -34.40 -6.95
N SER A 730 55.94 -34.63 -6.70
CA SER A 730 54.84 -34.08 -7.50
C SER A 730 54.72 -32.57 -7.29
N PHE A 731 54.93 -32.12 -6.05
CA PHE A 731 55.01 -30.71 -5.70
C PHE A 731 56.18 -30.01 -6.41
N TYR A 732 57.38 -30.60 -6.40
CA TYR A 732 58.56 -30.06 -7.09
C TYR A 732 58.35 -29.88 -8.59
N LYS A 733 57.72 -30.85 -9.26
CA LYS A 733 57.35 -30.75 -10.68
C LYS A 733 56.36 -29.61 -10.92
N ALA A 734 55.30 -29.53 -10.10
CA ALA A 734 54.32 -28.46 -10.19
C ALA A 734 54.91 -27.07 -9.94
N PHE A 735 55.87 -26.96 -9.02
CA PHE A 735 56.56 -25.72 -8.72
C PHE A 735 57.44 -25.25 -9.88
N SER A 736 58.19 -26.18 -10.51
CA SER A 736 58.97 -25.90 -11.72
C SER A 736 58.07 -25.45 -12.88
N ASP A 737 56.95 -26.13 -13.09
CA ASP A 737 55.98 -25.78 -14.15
C ASP A 737 55.28 -24.44 -13.91
N ALA A 738 55.15 -24.00 -12.64
CA ALA A 738 54.54 -22.72 -12.26
C ALA A 738 55.54 -21.54 -12.18
N GLN A 739 56.83 -21.79 -12.45
CA GLN A 739 57.86 -20.75 -12.58
C GLN A 739 58.15 -20.35 -14.04
N GLY A 740 57.90 -21.26 -15.00
CA GLY A 740 57.91 -20.97 -16.44
C GLY A 740 56.66 -20.22 -16.87
#